data_AF-A0A536KK61-F1
#
_entry.id   AF-A0A536KK61-F1
#
_cell.length_a   1.000
_cell.length_b   1.000
_cell.length_c   1.000
_cell.angle_alpha   90.00
_cell.angle_beta   90.00
_cell.angle_gamma   90.00
#
_symmetry.space_group_name_H-M   'P 1'
#
loop_
_entity.id
_entity.type
_entity.pdbx_description
1 polymer ?
#
loop_
_entity_poly.entity_id
_entity_poly.type
_entity_poly.pdbx_seq_one_letter_code
_entity_poly.pdbx_strand_id
1 'polypeptide(L)'
;MRRVIQPAVPLSMRLPRLLTVEEVAAGIRRHPEVVRRQARDGRLPAEKIGRVWFFRPERLAEAGFTQFLTTLPSNELPETPTTDPPTESLVRALGEAGLEALRRPQQDAIFDVVGRRLAEAGFSMFAFLLADGAGLRCVFRQLAEPDSDFEKVAGQAAVGTIIPFDRAPILRGVITTLRPHYIGDADELVGRMAVAIPTVAANARRVSELLHMSTMIAAPLVVGDKAAGVILVVGPRLRQADLPAVMAFANQTAAALEAARLLVESRQTEEAAVLALAGTIELRDALHSRADEHAELAERFAEHLGFDQVRRRRVRYAALLQDLGKLSLPDSILKKRGRLDPEERALMMTHPGVAADLLARFAPLADLAPLVRAHHEWFNGEGYPDGLQGEAIAAETRVISIVNAFFNVTFDLPFKTETTVDEGLQELTRFAGIILDPGLTEAFTAMCRQAASTKAAWYQRMLDTLVRSTPSVPAGPKDILSVADSRELRIIYRIAQETNAVLDLDTLLSRIVNIIRDVMGYYMVSILLPGDKEDELRVGAHSGYAIDIRGLTIPTSQGITGWVFTHGTPQVIPDVKAEPRYIGLDEQVHSELAFPLISRGRVVGVLNAESQHADAFSEADVALMSAVGSQLASYLEVAQLHDTLKREASHDPLTRLNNRRLFLERIQQEVVRAGGANESFSIVFLDVDELKRINDTYGHLAGDALLREVSNALMDAVRGEDVVARYGGDEFVVLLPATPASAATSVAQRILDGIARHRFMAGRELLQIPGVSLGVATFPRDGATAEELLASADATLYREKRKAS
;
A
#
# COMPACT_ATOMS: atom_id res chain seq x y z
N MET A 1 -31.99 -7.99 57.66
CA MET A 1 -31.07 -7.66 58.77
C MET A 1 -29.97 -6.77 58.20
N ARG A 2 -29.88 -5.49 58.64
CA ARG A 2 -28.85 -4.45 58.31
C ARG A 2 -28.82 -3.98 56.83
N ARG A 3 -29.11 -2.75 56.37
CA ARG A 3 -28.96 -1.34 56.85
C ARG A 3 -27.61 -1.02 57.50
N VAL A 4 -27.02 0.10 57.06
CA VAL A 4 -26.08 1.04 57.72
C VAL A 4 -24.99 1.42 56.68
N ILE A 5 -25.11 2.55 55.99
CA ILE A 5 -24.76 3.93 56.39
C ILE A 5 -23.24 4.19 56.24
N GLN A 6 -22.91 5.15 55.37
CA GLN A 6 -21.60 5.77 55.27
C GLN A 6 -21.16 6.36 56.62
N PRO A 7 -19.91 6.18 57.08
CA PRO A 7 -19.33 7.03 58.11
C PRO A 7 -18.58 8.21 57.49
N ALA A 8 -18.90 9.38 58.02
CA ALA A 8 -18.20 10.64 57.77
C ALA A 8 -16.74 10.61 58.29
N VAL A 9 -15.93 11.43 57.64
CA VAL A 9 -14.51 11.69 57.91
C VAL A 9 -14.29 12.33 59.29
N PRO A 10 -13.26 11.93 60.07
CA PRO A 10 -12.66 12.77 61.08
C PRO A 10 -11.46 13.55 60.49
N LEU A 11 -11.57 14.88 60.47
CA LEU A 11 -10.42 15.77 60.35
C LEU A 11 -9.56 15.65 61.62
N SER A 12 -8.40 15.01 61.54
CA SER A 12 -7.21 15.47 62.27
C SER A 12 -5.94 14.94 61.62
N MET A 13 -5.13 15.91 61.19
CA MET A 13 -3.81 15.80 60.58
C MET A 13 -2.85 14.88 61.32
N ARG A 14 -2.29 13.89 60.60
CA ARG A 14 -0.85 13.86 60.26
C ARG A 14 -0.73 13.26 58.86
N LEU A 15 -0.27 14.06 57.90
CA LEU A 15 0.07 13.57 56.55
C LEU A 15 1.11 12.44 56.69
N PRO A 16 0.89 11.25 56.12
CA PRO A 16 1.94 10.26 56.02
C PRO A 16 3.09 10.87 55.22
N ARG A 17 4.31 10.73 55.74
CA ARG A 17 5.54 11.23 55.13
C ARG A 17 5.56 10.78 53.66
N LEU A 18 5.48 11.74 52.74
CA LEU A 18 5.55 11.46 51.31
C LEU A 18 6.90 10.81 51.04
N LEU A 19 6.85 9.63 50.42
CA LEU A 19 8.05 8.91 49.98
C LEU A 19 8.83 9.81 49.02
N THR A 20 10.14 9.85 49.20
CA THR A 20 11.03 10.59 48.31
C THR A 20 11.09 9.94 46.94
N VAL A 21 11.47 10.71 45.92
CA VAL A 21 11.59 10.24 44.52
C VAL A 21 12.51 9.01 44.40
N GLU A 22 13.54 8.93 45.24
CA GLU A 22 14.47 7.80 45.28
C GLU A 22 13.87 6.56 45.94
N GLU A 23 13.04 6.71 46.97
CA GLU A 23 12.30 5.60 47.61
C GLU A 23 11.21 5.03 46.68
N VAL A 24 10.54 5.90 45.91
CA VAL A 24 9.56 5.49 44.89
C VAL A 24 10.26 4.80 43.71
N ALA A 25 11.38 5.34 43.23
CA ALA A 25 12.17 4.72 42.17
C ALA A 25 12.85 3.40 42.61
N ALA A 26 13.15 3.23 43.90
CA ALA A 26 13.64 1.97 44.47
C ALA A 26 12.52 0.93 44.65
N GLY A 27 11.30 1.36 45.03
CA GLY A 27 10.13 0.49 45.14
C GLY A 27 9.65 -0.06 43.79
N ILE A 28 9.65 0.79 42.75
CA ILE A 28 9.28 0.41 41.38
C ILE A 28 10.28 -0.61 40.78
N ARG A 29 11.56 -0.52 41.15
CA ARG A 29 12.59 -1.50 40.74
C ARG A 29 12.47 -2.86 41.44
N ARG A 30 11.84 -2.92 42.62
CA ARG A 30 11.74 -4.16 43.41
C ARG A 30 10.49 -5.00 43.15
N HIS A 31 9.36 -4.40 42.72
CA HIS A 31 8.11 -5.14 42.50
C HIS A 31 7.32 -4.69 41.24
N PRO A 32 7.75 -5.11 40.04
CA PRO A 32 7.10 -4.73 38.76
C PRO A 32 5.64 -5.21 38.62
N GLU A 33 5.31 -6.30 39.29
CA GLU A 33 4.00 -6.97 39.21
C GLU A 33 2.87 -6.15 39.87
N VAL A 34 3.18 -5.31 40.87
CA VAL A 34 2.19 -4.45 41.55
C VAL A 34 1.71 -3.31 40.63
N VAL A 35 2.62 -2.79 39.81
CA VAL A 35 2.34 -1.73 38.82
C VAL A 35 1.51 -2.28 37.66
N ARG A 36 1.81 -3.50 37.20
CA ARG A 36 1.00 -4.20 36.18
C ARG A 36 -0.42 -4.51 36.66
N ARG A 37 -0.58 -4.87 37.94
CA ARG A 37 -1.90 -5.15 38.54
C ARG A 37 -2.79 -3.91 38.61
N GLN A 38 -2.24 -2.75 38.99
CA GLN A 38 -3.00 -1.50 39.04
C GLN A 38 -3.36 -0.94 37.65
N ALA A 39 -2.57 -1.25 36.61
CA ALA A 39 -2.90 -0.93 35.22
C ALA A 39 -4.03 -1.81 34.65
N ARG A 40 -4.10 -3.09 35.06
CA ARG A 40 -5.21 -4.01 34.70
C ARG A 40 -6.55 -3.61 35.31
N ASP A 41 -6.55 -2.97 36.47
CA ASP A 41 -7.76 -2.53 37.18
C ASP A 41 -8.30 -1.16 36.71
N GLY A 42 -7.85 -0.67 35.54
CA GLY A 42 -8.44 0.49 34.85
C GLY A 42 -8.19 1.85 35.50
N ARG A 43 -7.31 1.94 36.49
CA ARG A 43 -6.99 3.20 37.19
C ARG A 43 -5.83 4.00 36.58
N LEU A 44 -5.20 3.50 35.53
CA LEU A 44 -4.22 4.20 34.71
C LEU A 44 -4.42 3.83 33.22
N PRO A 45 -4.35 4.78 32.27
CA PRO A 45 -4.55 4.50 30.85
C PRO A 45 -3.34 3.75 30.28
N ALA A 46 -3.59 2.56 29.72
CA ALA A 46 -2.57 1.60 29.31
C ALA A 46 -1.78 1.96 28.04
N GLU A 47 -2.20 2.99 27.29
CA GLU A 47 -1.62 3.32 25.97
C GLU A 47 -0.36 4.20 26.02
N LYS A 48 0.14 4.56 27.22
CA LYS A 48 1.31 5.44 27.38
C LYS A 48 2.44 4.83 28.22
N ILE A 49 2.59 3.51 28.20
CA ILE A 49 3.72 2.86 28.88
C ILE A 49 4.84 2.58 27.88
N GLY A 50 5.48 3.66 27.44
CA GLY A 50 6.80 3.66 26.81
C GLY A 50 7.79 4.39 27.71
N ARG A 51 9.02 3.89 27.83
CA ARG A 51 10.10 4.30 28.76
C ARG A 51 10.45 5.81 28.85
N VAL A 52 9.79 6.68 28.09
CA VAL A 52 10.17 8.09 27.88
C VAL A 52 9.16 9.09 28.48
N TRP A 53 8.00 8.65 28.97
CA TRP A 53 6.96 9.60 29.40
C TRP A 53 7.17 10.27 30.78
N PHE A 54 8.07 9.76 31.63
CA PHE A 54 8.18 10.19 33.04
C PHE A 54 9.33 11.17 33.38
N PHE A 55 10.07 11.69 32.40
CA PHE A 55 11.30 12.47 32.70
C PHE A 55 11.35 13.85 32.02
N ARG A 56 10.25 14.59 32.02
CA ARG A 56 10.24 15.99 31.55
C ARG A 56 9.62 16.94 32.58
N PRO A 57 10.42 17.84 33.19
CA PRO A 57 9.97 18.79 34.22
C PRO A 57 8.80 19.67 33.76
N GLU A 58 8.74 19.98 32.47
CA GLU A 58 7.74 20.86 31.89
C GLU A 58 6.33 20.25 31.93
N ARG A 59 6.24 18.91 31.83
CA ARG A 59 4.96 18.17 31.88
C ARG A 59 4.41 18.03 33.30
N LEU A 60 5.27 18.10 34.32
CA LEU A 60 4.86 18.10 35.73
C LEU A 60 4.34 19.48 36.16
N ALA A 61 4.85 20.55 35.54
CA ALA A 61 4.31 21.90 35.67
C ALA A 61 2.93 22.06 35.00
N GLU A 62 2.74 21.49 33.80
CA GLU A 62 1.42 21.43 33.13
C GLU A 62 0.36 20.68 33.95
N ALA A 63 0.77 19.74 34.81
CA ALA A 63 -0.12 18.99 35.70
C ALA A 63 -0.32 19.65 37.09
N GLY A 64 0.17 20.88 37.29
CA GLY A 64 -0.07 21.68 38.50
C GLY A 64 0.91 21.48 39.65
N PHE A 65 2.04 20.80 39.44
CA PHE A 65 3.07 20.59 40.46
C PHE A 65 4.27 21.53 40.25
N THR A 66 4.07 22.81 40.54
CA THR A 66 5.06 23.89 40.32
C THR A 66 6.26 23.85 41.27
N GLN A 67 6.21 23.10 42.37
CA GLN A 67 7.35 22.96 43.29
C GLN A 67 8.59 22.27 42.68
N PHE A 68 8.47 21.71 41.47
CA PHE A 68 9.59 21.11 40.73
C PHE A 68 10.28 22.06 39.74
N LEU A 69 9.84 23.34 39.67
CA LEU A 69 10.51 24.35 38.83
C LEU A 69 11.73 25.00 39.50
N THR A 70 11.95 24.81 40.81
CA THR A 70 12.92 25.57 41.60
C THR A 70 14.21 24.84 41.97
N THR A 71 14.54 23.72 41.33
CA THR A 71 15.82 23.01 41.56
C THR A 71 16.68 23.00 40.31
N LEU A 72 17.33 24.15 40.02
CA LEU A 72 18.63 24.15 39.36
C LEU A 72 19.69 24.22 40.48
N PRO A 73 20.50 23.17 40.69
CA PRO A 73 21.66 23.29 41.57
C PRO A 73 22.77 24.06 40.85
N SER A 74 23.21 25.10 41.55
CA SER A 74 24.44 25.84 41.33
C SER A 74 25.66 25.03 41.82
N ASN A 75 26.77 25.12 41.06
CA ASN A 75 28.15 24.66 41.34
C ASN A 75 28.30 23.13 41.55
N GLU A 76 29.19 22.39 40.89
CA GLU A 76 30.53 22.69 40.38
C GLU A 76 30.78 21.92 39.06
N LEU A 77 31.29 22.61 38.03
CA LEU A 77 31.88 22.00 36.83
C LEU A 77 33.41 21.97 37.01
N PRO A 78 34.10 20.93 36.49
CA PRO A 78 35.54 20.98 36.36
C PRO A 78 35.89 22.14 35.41
N GLU A 79 36.91 22.91 35.79
CA GLU A 79 37.32 24.14 35.10
C GLU A 79 37.37 23.97 33.58
N THR A 80 36.45 24.66 32.89
CA THR A 80 36.44 24.85 31.45
C THR A 80 36.15 26.32 31.14
N PRO A 81 36.68 26.86 30.02
CA PRO A 81 36.87 28.28 29.84
C PRO A 81 35.53 29.00 29.72
N THR A 82 35.43 30.16 30.36
CA THR A 82 34.30 31.10 30.31
C THR A 82 33.88 31.40 28.86
N THR A 83 32.69 30.93 28.46
CA THR A 83 31.99 31.38 27.24
C THR A 83 30.63 31.95 27.65
N ASP A 84 30.39 33.23 27.38
CA ASP A 84 29.09 33.89 27.56
C ASP A 84 27.93 33.07 26.94
N PRO A 85 26.70 33.13 27.50
CA PRO A 85 25.52 32.50 26.91
C PRO A 85 25.19 33.07 25.51
N PRO A 86 24.48 32.31 24.65
CA PRO A 86 24.02 32.80 23.36
C PRO A 86 23.13 34.02 23.54
N THR A 87 23.24 35.00 22.63
CA THR A 87 22.48 36.26 22.74
C THR A 87 20.99 35.96 22.61
N GLU A 88 20.15 36.43 23.55
CA GLU A 88 18.69 36.19 23.56
C GLU A 88 18.01 36.54 22.21
N SER A 89 18.53 37.56 21.53
CA SER A 89 18.11 37.96 20.18
C SER A 89 18.29 36.87 19.12
N LEU A 90 19.36 36.07 19.20
CA LEU A 90 19.65 35.00 18.24
C LEU A 90 18.70 33.83 18.41
N VAL A 91 18.47 33.39 19.66
CA VAL A 91 17.55 32.29 19.98
C VAL A 91 16.14 32.62 19.49
N ARG A 92 15.68 33.86 19.72
CA ARG A 92 14.37 34.31 19.25
C ARG A 92 14.28 34.34 17.72
N ALA A 93 15.25 34.93 17.04
CA ALA A 93 15.25 35.02 15.57
C ALA A 93 15.23 33.63 14.90
N LEU A 94 16.02 32.69 15.41
CA LEU A 94 16.05 31.31 14.91
C LEU A 94 14.73 30.57 15.20
N GLY A 95 14.13 30.76 16.38
CA GLY A 95 12.84 30.15 16.73
C GLY A 95 11.70 30.62 15.83
N GLU A 96 11.63 31.93 15.53
CA GLU A 96 10.64 32.49 14.61
C GLU A 96 10.83 31.97 13.19
N ALA A 97 12.08 31.88 12.73
CA ALA A 97 12.43 31.39 11.39
C ALA A 97 12.00 29.92 11.18
N GLY A 98 12.23 29.04 12.16
CA GLY A 98 11.82 27.65 12.05
C GLY A 98 10.30 27.45 12.11
N LEU A 99 9.58 28.28 12.88
CA LEU A 99 8.10 28.30 12.86
C LEU A 99 7.54 28.80 11.53
N GLU A 100 8.18 29.79 10.90
CA GLU A 100 7.76 30.29 9.59
C GLU A 100 8.05 29.26 8.48
N ALA A 101 9.18 28.55 8.56
CA ALA A 101 9.52 27.45 7.66
C ALA A 101 8.45 26.35 7.63
N LEU A 102 7.94 25.95 8.80
CA LEU A 102 6.87 24.93 8.92
C LEU A 102 5.56 25.31 8.22
N ARG A 103 5.35 26.59 7.89
CA ARG A 103 4.15 27.08 7.19
C ARG A 103 4.31 27.11 5.67
N ARG A 104 5.49 26.74 5.14
CA ARG A 104 5.77 26.78 3.70
C ARG A 104 5.67 25.37 3.09
N PRO A 105 4.89 25.18 2.02
CA PRO A 105 4.69 23.87 1.41
C PRO A 105 5.77 23.49 0.38
N GLN A 106 6.68 24.40 0.05
CA GLN A 106 7.69 24.25 -0.98
C GLN A 106 9.08 24.43 -0.39
N GLN A 107 10.01 23.57 -0.81
CA GLN A 107 11.39 23.55 -0.34
C GLN A 107 12.12 24.90 -0.59
N ASP A 108 11.99 25.49 -1.77
CA ASP A 108 12.64 26.77 -2.08
C ASP A 108 12.12 27.91 -1.19
N ALA A 109 10.79 27.94 -0.97
CA ALA A 109 10.17 28.92 -0.07
C ALA A 109 10.61 28.74 1.39
N ILE A 110 10.87 27.50 1.82
CA ILE A 110 11.47 27.23 3.14
C ILE A 110 12.86 27.85 3.19
N PHE A 111 13.71 27.59 2.19
CA PHE A 111 15.07 28.11 2.16
C PHE A 111 15.13 29.63 2.09
N ASP A 112 14.27 30.28 1.29
CA ASP A 112 14.21 31.74 1.18
C ASP A 112 13.79 32.41 2.50
N VAL A 113 12.81 31.84 3.19
CA VAL A 113 12.34 32.36 4.48
C VAL A 113 13.43 32.20 5.54
N VAL A 114 13.98 30.99 5.65
CA VAL A 114 15.08 30.68 6.55
C VAL A 114 16.24 31.62 6.27
N GLY A 115 16.58 31.81 5.00
CA GLY A 115 17.73 32.60 4.63
C GLY A 115 17.60 34.08 4.94
N ARG A 116 16.44 34.68 4.64
CA ARG A 116 16.18 36.07 5.05
C ARG A 116 16.31 36.26 6.56
N ARG A 117 15.81 35.32 7.38
CA ARG A 117 15.89 35.42 8.84
C ARG A 117 17.30 35.23 9.39
N LEU A 118 18.09 34.34 8.79
CA LEU A 118 19.50 34.18 9.15
C LEU A 118 20.32 35.44 8.80
N ALA A 119 20.01 36.10 7.68
CA ALA A 119 20.60 37.39 7.34
C ALA A 119 20.20 38.49 8.34
N GLU A 120 18.92 38.57 8.74
CA GLU A 120 18.44 39.48 9.80
C GLU A 120 19.13 39.24 11.16
N ALA A 121 19.51 37.99 11.45
CA ALA A 121 20.28 37.63 12.64
C ALA A 121 21.77 38.03 12.57
N GLY A 122 22.22 38.59 11.44
CA GLY A 122 23.58 39.12 11.25
C GLY A 122 24.62 38.07 10.86
N PHE A 123 24.21 36.94 10.27
CA PHE A 123 25.13 35.93 9.74
C PHE A 123 25.62 36.26 8.35
N SER A 124 26.93 36.12 8.12
CA SER A 124 27.61 36.51 6.87
C SER A 124 27.33 35.56 5.71
N MET A 125 27.25 34.25 5.98
CA MET A 125 26.93 33.22 4.99
C MET A 125 26.23 32.04 5.64
N PHE A 126 25.31 31.42 4.91
CA PHE A 126 24.77 30.13 5.29
C PHE A 126 24.42 29.30 4.06
N ALA A 127 24.48 27.97 4.23
CA ALA A 127 24.25 27.01 3.17
C ALA A 127 23.53 25.76 3.68
N PHE A 128 22.66 25.21 2.84
CA PHE A 128 22.03 23.91 3.04
C PHE A 128 22.69 22.89 2.15
N LEU A 129 23.22 21.84 2.77
CA LEU A 129 23.90 20.73 2.13
C LEU A 129 23.09 19.47 2.37
N LEU A 130 22.44 18.91 1.34
CA LEU A 130 21.72 17.64 1.48
C LEU A 130 22.62 16.47 1.14
N ALA A 131 22.48 15.37 1.86
CA ALA A 131 23.24 14.15 1.61
C ALA A 131 22.83 13.57 0.24
N ASP A 132 23.83 13.23 -0.58
CA ASP A 132 23.64 12.76 -1.96
C ASP A 132 24.64 11.63 -2.24
N GLY A 133 24.33 10.44 -1.71
CA GLY A 133 25.10 9.20 -1.88
C GLY A 133 26.58 9.30 -1.46
N ALA A 134 27.42 9.80 -2.37
CA ALA A 134 28.87 9.93 -2.22
C ALA A 134 29.34 11.25 -1.55
N GLY A 135 28.45 12.22 -1.33
CA GLY A 135 28.82 13.51 -0.76
C GLY A 135 27.65 14.36 -0.29
N LEU A 136 27.90 15.67 -0.19
CA LEU A 136 26.95 16.69 0.24
C LEU A 136 26.68 17.69 -0.87
N ARG A 137 25.45 17.69 -1.40
CA ARG A 137 25.03 18.63 -2.45
C ARG A 137 24.55 19.94 -1.83
N CYS A 138 25.15 21.05 -2.24
CA CYS A 138 24.67 22.38 -1.87
C CYS A 138 23.38 22.70 -2.61
N VAL A 139 22.24 22.69 -1.91
CA VAL A 139 20.93 22.97 -2.51
C VAL A 139 20.51 24.42 -2.36
N PHE A 140 21.08 25.11 -1.37
CA PHE A 140 20.81 26.53 -1.16
C PHE A 140 22.01 27.19 -0.51
N ARG A 141 22.25 28.45 -0.87
CA ARG A 141 23.27 29.30 -0.25
C ARG A 141 22.85 30.75 -0.38
N GLN A 142 23.05 31.52 0.68
CA GLN A 142 22.85 32.97 0.67
C GLN A 142 23.95 33.67 1.47
N LEU A 143 24.28 34.88 1.02
CA LEU A 143 25.23 35.81 1.64
C LEU A 143 24.46 36.98 2.26
N ALA A 144 24.97 37.56 3.35
CA ALA A 144 24.36 38.73 3.99
C ALA A 144 24.30 39.96 3.08
N GLU A 145 25.36 40.18 2.29
CA GLU A 145 25.45 41.25 1.31
C GLU A 145 25.74 40.65 -0.07
N PRO A 146 25.01 41.06 -1.14
CA PRO A 146 25.28 40.60 -2.48
C PRO A 146 26.56 41.28 -3.00
N ASP A 147 27.72 40.70 -2.69
CA ASP A 147 28.98 41.24 -3.17
C ASP A 147 29.33 40.68 -4.56
N SER A 148 29.25 41.55 -5.57
CA SER A 148 29.60 41.24 -6.97
C SER A 148 31.07 40.81 -7.15
N ASP A 149 31.94 41.14 -6.19
CA ASP A 149 33.35 40.74 -6.23
C ASP A 149 33.56 39.31 -5.70
N PHE A 150 32.68 38.80 -4.82
CA PHE A 150 32.73 37.41 -4.38
C PHE A 150 32.48 36.44 -5.55
N GLU A 151 31.46 36.69 -6.38
CA GLU A 151 31.13 35.79 -7.50
C GLU A 151 32.25 35.75 -8.56
N LYS A 152 32.95 36.86 -8.76
CA LYS A 152 34.12 36.94 -9.65
C LYS A 152 35.33 36.17 -9.11
N VAL A 153 35.48 36.09 -7.79
CA VAL A 153 36.63 35.46 -7.11
C VAL A 153 36.40 33.98 -6.81
N ALA A 154 35.15 33.56 -6.53
CA ALA A 154 34.79 32.20 -6.15
C ALA A 154 34.36 31.29 -7.33
N GLY A 155 34.09 31.86 -8.52
CA GLY A 155 33.55 31.14 -9.67
C GLY A 155 32.04 30.87 -9.54
N GLN A 156 31.30 30.85 -10.65
CA GLN A 156 29.84 30.78 -10.63
C GLN A 156 29.27 29.43 -10.16
N ALA A 157 28.16 29.57 -9.40
CA ALA A 157 27.23 28.57 -8.84
C ALA A 157 27.78 27.57 -7.81
N ALA A 158 27.86 28.00 -6.55
CA ALA A 158 28.02 27.09 -5.40
C ALA A 158 26.83 26.12 -5.23
N VAL A 159 25.61 26.52 -5.66
CA VAL A 159 24.41 25.67 -5.63
C VAL A 159 24.49 24.62 -6.74
N GLY A 160 24.20 23.36 -6.41
CA GLY A 160 24.37 22.18 -7.26
C GLY A 160 25.72 21.47 -7.10
N THR A 161 26.71 22.11 -6.45
CA THR A 161 28.02 21.50 -6.21
C THR A 161 27.92 20.38 -5.17
N ILE A 162 28.50 19.22 -5.46
CA ILE A 162 28.62 18.10 -4.53
C ILE A 162 30.01 18.16 -3.87
N ILE A 163 30.04 18.22 -2.54
CA ILE A 163 31.24 18.16 -1.72
C ILE A 163 31.45 16.69 -1.31
N PRO A 164 32.48 16.00 -1.82
CA PRO A 164 32.76 14.61 -1.45
C PRO A 164 33.09 14.43 0.04
N PHE A 165 32.63 13.34 0.65
CA PHE A 165 32.83 13.11 2.10
C PHE A 165 34.29 12.94 2.53
N ASP A 166 35.15 12.45 1.64
CA ASP A 166 36.60 12.34 1.83
C ASP A 166 37.28 13.71 1.93
N ARG A 167 36.73 14.72 1.26
CA ARG A 167 37.23 16.10 1.28
C ARG A 167 36.63 16.97 2.38
N ALA A 168 35.59 16.49 3.06
CA ALA A 168 34.90 17.22 4.13
C ALA A 168 34.72 16.36 5.40
N PRO A 169 35.80 15.97 6.09
CA PRO A 169 35.74 15.06 7.24
C PRO A 169 34.92 15.61 8.41
N ILE A 170 34.89 16.94 8.60
CA ILE A 170 34.06 17.59 9.63
C ILE A 170 32.57 17.40 9.32
N LEU A 171 32.16 17.67 8.08
CA LEU A 171 30.75 17.54 7.67
C LEU A 171 30.30 16.08 7.70
N ARG A 172 31.20 15.16 7.28
CA ARG A 172 31.01 13.73 7.46
C ARG A 172 30.78 13.38 8.92
N GLY A 173 31.62 13.90 9.83
CA GLY A 173 31.48 13.71 11.27
C GLY A 173 30.16 14.23 11.83
N VAL A 174 29.70 15.40 11.39
CA VAL A 174 28.42 15.99 11.79
C VAL A 174 27.25 15.08 11.41
N ILE A 175 27.26 14.54 10.19
CA ILE A 175 26.23 13.61 9.70
C ILE A 175 26.28 12.26 10.41
N THR A 176 27.46 11.70 10.65
CA THR A 176 27.59 10.37 11.25
C THR A 176 27.33 10.37 12.75
N THR A 177 27.73 11.43 13.45
CA THR A 177 27.57 11.55 14.91
C THR A 177 26.27 12.22 15.33
N LEU A 178 25.58 12.88 14.39
CA LEU A 178 24.41 13.74 14.64
C LEU A 178 24.69 14.85 15.66
N ARG A 179 25.95 15.28 15.78
CA ARG A 179 26.38 16.36 16.68
C ARG A 179 26.84 17.56 15.86
N PRO A 180 26.51 18.79 16.29
CA PRO A 180 27.02 19.97 15.63
C PRO A 180 28.51 20.13 15.89
N HIS A 181 29.17 20.87 15.02
CA HIS A 181 30.60 21.18 15.13
C HIS A 181 30.81 22.70 15.01
N TYR A 182 31.64 23.25 15.91
CA TYR A 182 32.03 24.65 15.92
C TYR A 182 33.49 24.77 15.49
N ILE A 183 33.78 25.67 14.55
CA ILE A 183 35.14 26.08 14.18
C ILE A 183 35.29 27.55 14.57
N GLY A 184 36.17 27.82 15.54
CA GLY A 184 36.43 29.17 16.06
C GLY A 184 37.69 29.83 15.51
N ASP A 185 38.41 29.15 14.62
CA ASP A 185 39.67 29.60 14.03
C ASP A 185 39.47 29.87 12.52
N ALA A 186 39.76 31.11 12.10
CA ALA A 186 39.59 31.56 10.72
C ALA A 186 40.57 30.86 9.76
N ASP A 187 41.82 30.62 10.18
CA ASP A 187 42.82 29.94 9.36
C ASP A 187 42.46 28.46 9.18
N GLU A 188 41.94 27.81 10.24
CA GLU A 188 41.39 26.46 10.12
C GLU A 188 40.22 26.43 9.14
N LEU A 189 39.24 27.34 9.29
CA LEU A 189 38.08 27.41 8.42
C LEU A 189 38.46 27.60 6.94
N VAL A 190 39.41 28.51 6.66
CA VAL A 190 39.96 28.75 5.32
C VAL A 190 40.63 27.50 4.77
N GLY A 191 41.47 26.85 5.58
CA GLY A 191 42.16 25.62 5.18
C GLY A 191 41.20 24.49 4.82
N ARG A 192 40.12 24.32 5.60
CA ARG A 192 39.08 23.30 5.33
C ARG A 192 38.30 23.61 4.06
N MET A 193 37.93 24.88 3.85
CA MET A 193 37.21 25.31 2.66
C MET A 193 38.02 25.11 1.38
N ALA A 194 39.34 25.39 1.42
CA ALA A 194 40.24 25.18 0.29
C ALA A 194 40.34 23.70 -0.12
N VAL A 195 40.29 22.77 0.84
CA VAL A 195 40.30 21.32 0.56
C VAL A 195 38.95 20.85 0.03
N ALA A 196 37.86 21.32 0.62
CA ALA A 196 36.50 20.90 0.25
C ALA A 196 36.10 21.40 -1.15
N ILE A 197 36.55 22.60 -1.54
CA ILE A 197 36.13 23.26 -2.78
C ILE A 197 37.39 23.72 -3.55
N PRO A 198 37.95 22.88 -4.45
CA PRO A 198 39.20 23.17 -5.14
C PRO A 198 39.19 24.46 -5.96
N THR A 199 38.04 24.85 -6.51
CA THR A 199 37.87 26.10 -7.27
C THR A 199 38.09 27.35 -6.42
N VAL A 200 37.88 27.26 -5.11
CA VAL A 200 38.04 28.35 -4.15
C VAL A 200 39.43 28.33 -3.50
N ALA A 201 40.19 27.24 -3.63
CA ALA A 201 41.48 27.05 -2.97
C ALA A 201 42.51 28.15 -3.28
N ALA A 202 42.61 28.58 -4.54
CA ALA A 202 43.56 29.60 -4.97
C ALA A 202 43.27 30.99 -4.36
N ASN A 203 42.01 31.25 -4.00
CA ASN A 203 41.53 32.54 -3.47
C ASN A 203 40.99 32.43 -2.04
N ALA A 204 41.20 31.31 -1.33
CA ALA A 204 40.48 30.98 -0.10
C ALA A 204 40.65 32.04 1.01
N ARG A 205 41.85 32.62 1.15
CA ARG A 205 42.10 33.72 2.10
C ARG A 205 41.33 34.98 1.74
N ARG A 206 41.39 35.38 0.46
CA ARG A 206 40.67 36.56 -0.05
C ARG A 206 39.15 36.38 0.07
N VAL A 207 38.66 35.16 -0.14
CA VAL A 207 37.25 34.79 0.04
C VAL A 207 36.84 34.88 1.51
N SER A 208 37.65 34.40 2.45
CA SER A 208 37.37 34.52 3.88
C SER A 208 37.39 35.98 4.37
N GLU A 209 38.33 36.80 3.88
CA GLU A 209 38.40 38.23 4.17
C GLU A 209 37.15 38.98 3.69
N LEU A 210 36.72 38.73 2.45
CA LEU A 210 35.52 39.34 1.85
C LEU A 210 34.23 38.93 2.58
N LEU A 211 34.15 37.69 3.04
CA LEU A 211 32.95 37.15 3.71
C LEU A 211 32.97 37.30 5.24
N HIS A 212 33.99 37.94 5.82
CA HIS A 212 34.20 38.01 7.27
C HIS A 212 34.08 36.63 7.96
N MET A 213 34.61 35.58 7.33
CA MET A 213 34.49 34.20 7.82
C MET A 213 35.46 33.96 8.97
N SER A 214 35.10 34.37 10.18
CA SER A 214 35.93 34.14 11.38
C SER A 214 35.57 32.86 12.10
N THR A 215 34.29 32.48 12.11
CA THR A 215 33.77 31.32 12.85
C THR A 215 32.64 30.63 12.08
N MET A 216 32.47 29.33 12.29
CA MET A 216 31.45 28.51 11.63
C MET A 216 30.79 27.53 12.61
N ILE A 217 29.48 27.33 12.45
CA ILE A 217 28.76 26.19 13.01
C ILE A 217 28.21 25.33 11.87
N ALA A 218 28.51 24.04 11.91
CA ALA A 218 27.90 23.02 11.09
C ALA A 218 26.96 22.18 11.96
N ALA A 219 25.67 22.12 11.62
CA ALA A 219 24.66 21.34 12.36
C ALA A 219 23.95 20.35 11.43
N PRO A 220 23.68 19.11 11.88
CA PRO A 220 22.95 18.13 11.07
C PRO A 220 21.48 18.49 10.96
N LEU A 221 20.91 18.29 9.78
CA LEU A 221 19.48 18.34 9.53
C LEU A 221 18.94 16.92 9.77
N VAL A 222 18.34 16.68 10.93
CA VAL A 222 17.93 15.33 11.35
C VAL A 222 16.46 15.07 11.04
N VAL A 223 16.21 13.96 10.35
CA VAL A 223 14.88 13.42 10.07
C VAL A 223 14.82 11.98 10.61
N GLY A 224 13.98 11.76 11.62
CA GLY A 224 13.98 10.49 12.38
C GLY A 224 15.35 10.26 13.05
N ASP A 225 15.97 9.12 12.75
CA ASP A 225 17.29 8.73 13.29
C ASP A 225 18.45 8.95 12.29
N LYS A 226 18.22 9.67 11.19
CA LYS A 226 19.22 9.91 10.14
C LYS A 226 19.38 11.41 9.86
N ALA A 227 20.60 11.82 9.51
CA ALA A 227 20.83 13.16 8.97
C ALA A 227 20.48 13.19 7.48
N ALA A 228 19.50 14.00 7.11
CA ALA A 228 19.16 14.34 5.72
C ALA A 228 20.20 15.27 5.08
N GLY A 229 20.99 15.97 5.90
CA GLY A 229 22.00 16.92 5.44
C GLY A 229 22.67 17.69 6.58
N VAL A 230 23.28 18.82 6.23
CA VAL A 230 23.94 19.76 7.13
C VAL A 230 23.51 21.18 6.78
N ILE A 231 23.26 21.99 7.80
CA ILE A 231 23.22 23.44 7.67
C ILE A 231 24.58 24.01 8.10
N LEU A 232 25.14 24.88 7.28
CA LEU A 232 26.32 25.68 7.59
C LEU A 232 25.88 27.10 7.90
N VAL A 233 26.37 27.64 9.02
CA VAL A 233 26.20 29.04 9.38
C VAL A 233 27.59 29.61 9.66
N VAL A 234 27.93 30.72 9.01
CA VAL A 234 29.22 31.39 9.10
C VAL A 234 29.02 32.86 9.43
N GLY A 235 29.81 33.37 10.35
CA GLY A 235 29.85 34.79 10.67
C GLY A 235 30.90 35.12 11.73
N PRO A 236 31.15 36.41 12.00
CA PRO A 236 32.18 36.83 12.96
C PRO A 236 31.71 36.77 14.43
N ARG A 237 30.43 36.49 14.67
CA ARG A 237 29.82 36.53 16.02
C ARG A 237 29.40 35.17 16.58
N LEU A 238 29.63 34.06 15.85
CA LEU A 238 29.27 32.73 16.35
C LEU A 238 30.25 32.31 17.45
N ARG A 239 29.70 31.74 18.50
CA ARG A 239 30.43 31.19 19.65
C ARG A 239 30.04 29.73 19.82
N GLN A 240 30.88 28.96 20.50
CA GLN A 240 30.54 27.58 20.88
C GLN A 240 29.22 27.50 21.67
N ALA A 241 28.89 28.54 22.45
CA ALA A 241 27.64 28.65 23.21
C ALA A 241 26.37 28.74 22.32
N ASP A 242 26.50 29.08 21.03
CA ASP A 242 25.38 29.16 20.08
C ASP A 242 24.98 27.80 19.49
N LEU A 243 25.78 26.73 19.72
CA LEU A 243 25.51 25.38 19.20
C LEU A 243 24.09 24.88 19.49
N PRO A 244 23.53 24.99 20.72
CA PRO A 244 22.18 24.52 20.99
C PRO A 244 21.11 25.28 20.20
N ALA A 245 21.28 26.58 19.98
CA ALA A 245 20.34 27.40 19.24
C ALA A 245 20.33 27.04 17.75
N VAL A 246 21.52 26.90 17.15
CA VAL A 246 21.67 26.46 15.75
C VAL A 246 21.17 25.02 15.57
N MET A 247 21.36 24.14 16.55
CA MET A 247 20.79 22.78 16.53
C MET A 247 19.26 22.77 16.57
N ALA A 248 18.66 23.54 17.47
CA ALA A 248 17.20 23.65 17.55
C ALA A 248 16.62 24.15 16.23
N PHE A 249 17.29 25.12 15.60
CA PHE A 249 16.94 25.63 14.29
C PHE A 249 17.09 24.60 13.16
N ALA A 250 18.20 23.87 13.13
CA ALA A 250 18.46 22.81 12.16
C ALA A 250 17.37 21.73 12.24
N ASN A 251 16.95 21.33 13.45
CA ASN A 251 15.88 20.37 13.65
C ASN A 251 14.52 20.88 13.14
N GLN A 252 14.17 22.14 13.39
CA GLN A 252 12.92 22.73 12.89
C GLN A 252 12.92 22.83 11.36
N THR A 253 14.05 23.21 10.77
CA THR A 253 14.20 23.28 9.31
C THR A 253 14.14 21.90 8.67
N ALA A 254 14.76 20.89 9.28
CA ALA A 254 14.67 19.50 8.83
C ALA A 254 13.23 18.98 8.86
N ALA A 255 12.48 19.28 9.93
CA ALA A 255 11.07 18.91 10.03
C ALA A 255 10.20 19.59 8.94
N ALA A 256 10.47 20.86 8.63
CA ALA A 256 9.77 21.57 7.55
C ALA A 256 10.08 20.99 6.16
N LEU A 257 11.35 20.68 5.90
CA LEU A 257 11.78 20.05 4.65
C LEU A 257 11.15 18.66 4.47
N GLU A 258 11.10 17.86 5.53
CA GLU A 258 10.47 16.54 5.49
C GLU A 258 8.96 16.66 5.25
N ALA A 259 8.28 17.59 5.90
CA ALA A 259 6.86 17.83 5.67
C ALA A 259 6.58 18.25 4.21
N ALA A 260 7.40 19.13 3.63
CA ALA A 260 7.29 19.52 2.23
C ALA A 260 7.54 18.35 1.27
N ARG A 261 8.55 17.50 1.56
CA ARG A 261 8.82 16.29 0.78
C ARG A 261 7.64 15.31 0.82
N LEU A 262 7.13 14.99 2.01
CA LEU A 262 5.98 14.09 2.18
C LEU A 262 4.72 14.62 1.48
N LEU A 263 4.53 15.94 1.46
CA LEU A 263 3.43 16.57 0.71
C LEU A 263 3.57 16.36 -0.80
N VAL A 264 4.78 16.52 -1.35
CA VAL A 264 5.05 16.28 -2.79
C VAL A 264 4.88 14.80 -3.13
N GLU A 265 5.45 13.91 -2.33
CA GLU A 265 5.34 12.46 -2.52
C GLU A 265 3.88 11.98 -2.42
N SER A 266 3.11 12.50 -1.46
CA SER A 266 1.68 12.25 -1.35
C SER A 266 0.91 12.75 -2.58
N ARG A 267 1.25 13.93 -3.12
CA ARG A 267 0.60 14.48 -4.33
C ARG A 267 0.91 13.67 -5.57
N GLN A 268 2.16 13.24 -5.74
CA GLN A 268 2.56 12.37 -6.85
C GLN A 268 1.86 11.02 -6.76
N THR A 269 1.73 10.47 -5.56
CA THR A 269 0.98 9.23 -5.32
C THR A 269 -0.51 9.39 -5.64
N GLU A 270 -1.11 10.50 -5.23
CA GLU A 270 -2.50 10.86 -5.55
C GLU A 270 -2.70 10.93 -7.08
N GLU A 271 -1.85 11.68 -7.78
CA GLU A 271 -1.90 11.84 -9.24
C GLU A 271 -1.72 10.52 -9.99
N ALA A 272 -0.74 9.71 -9.59
CA ALA A 272 -0.51 8.40 -10.18
C ALA A 272 -1.74 7.47 -10.00
N ALA A 273 -2.38 7.51 -8.84
CA ALA A 273 -3.60 6.75 -8.58
C ALA A 273 -4.77 7.21 -9.46
N VAL A 274 -4.96 8.54 -9.62
CA VAL A 274 -5.99 9.10 -10.50
C VAL A 274 -5.78 8.66 -11.95
N LEU A 275 -4.56 8.79 -12.48
CA LEU A 275 -4.25 8.40 -13.85
C LEU A 275 -4.42 6.90 -14.07
N ALA A 276 -4.05 6.06 -13.10
CA ALA A 276 -4.29 4.62 -13.17
C ALA A 276 -5.79 4.28 -13.23
N LEU A 277 -6.61 4.93 -12.40
CA LEU A 277 -8.06 4.74 -12.38
C LEU A 277 -8.72 5.29 -13.66
N ALA A 278 -8.30 6.45 -14.16
CA ALA A 278 -8.78 7.03 -15.41
C ALA A 278 -8.48 6.12 -16.61
N GLY A 279 -7.24 5.62 -16.69
CA GLY A 279 -6.86 4.62 -17.69
C GLY A 279 -7.71 3.36 -17.63
N THR A 280 -8.21 2.97 -16.44
CA THR A 280 -9.15 1.85 -16.21
C THR A 280 -10.46 2.04 -16.95
N ILE A 281 -11.01 3.24 -16.85
CA ILE A 281 -12.24 3.63 -17.52
C ILE A 281 -12.00 3.59 -19.04
N GLU A 282 -10.89 4.17 -19.50
CA GLU A 282 -10.52 4.22 -20.92
C GLU A 282 -10.35 2.86 -21.58
N LEU A 283 -9.66 1.90 -20.93
CA LEU A 283 -9.49 0.57 -21.52
C LEU A 283 -10.82 -0.18 -21.68
N ARG A 284 -11.74 -0.01 -20.72
CA ARG A 284 -13.01 -0.72 -20.76
C ARG A 284 -14.03 -0.05 -21.66
N ASP A 285 -13.96 1.28 -21.77
CA ASP A 285 -14.79 2.11 -22.64
C ASP A 285 -14.00 2.66 -23.85
N ALA A 286 -13.11 1.82 -24.41
CA ALA A 286 -12.18 2.19 -25.49
C ALA A 286 -12.85 2.69 -26.79
N LEU A 287 -14.18 2.60 -26.89
CA LEU A 287 -14.96 3.12 -28.01
C LEU A 287 -15.44 4.57 -27.79
N HIS A 288 -15.49 5.06 -26.55
CA HIS A 288 -16.09 6.37 -26.21
C HIS A 288 -15.25 7.24 -25.28
N SER A 289 -14.20 6.71 -24.65
CA SER A 289 -13.49 7.47 -23.61
C SER A 289 -12.61 8.59 -24.18
N ARG A 290 -12.83 9.80 -23.64
CA ARG A 290 -12.10 11.07 -23.91
C ARG A 290 -11.89 11.84 -22.60
N ALA A 291 -11.53 11.09 -21.57
CA ALA A 291 -11.45 11.59 -20.20
C ALA A 291 -10.39 12.69 -20.06
N ASP A 292 -9.26 12.55 -20.76
CA ASP A 292 -8.17 13.52 -20.75
C ASP A 292 -8.58 14.88 -21.35
N GLU A 293 -9.23 14.91 -22.51
CA GLU A 293 -9.66 16.18 -23.12
C GLU A 293 -10.77 16.85 -22.31
N HIS A 294 -11.68 16.06 -21.74
CA HIS A 294 -12.72 16.55 -20.84
C HIS A 294 -12.12 17.19 -19.59
N ALA A 295 -11.16 16.52 -18.96
CA ALA A 295 -10.48 17.01 -17.76
C ALA A 295 -9.62 18.25 -18.04
N GLU A 296 -8.90 18.31 -19.16
CA GLU A 296 -8.13 19.50 -19.54
C GLU A 296 -9.05 20.72 -19.73
N LEU A 297 -10.18 20.57 -20.42
CA LEU A 297 -11.10 21.67 -20.64
C LEU A 297 -11.80 22.12 -19.34
N ALA A 298 -12.16 21.18 -18.46
CA ALA A 298 -12.73 21.48 -17.15
C ALA A 298 -11.74 22.25 -16.26
N GLU A 299 -10.46 21.85 -16.23
CA GLU A 299 -9.42 22.56 -15.49
C GLU A 299 -9.20 23.99 -16.03
N ARG A 300 -9.17 24.15 -17.36
CA ARG A 300 -9.07 25.47 -18.01
C ARG A 300 -10.26 26.36 -17.67
N PHE A 301 -11.46 25.81 -17.64
CA PHE A 301 -12.64 26.57 -17.26
C PHE A 301 -12.58 26.99 -15.79
N ALA A 302 -12.15 26.09 -14.89
CA ALA A 302 -11.90 26.43 -13.49
C ALA A 302 -10.85 27.54 -13.32
N GLU A 303 -9.78 27.52 -14.12
CA GLU A 303 -8.77 28.60 -14.16
C GLU A 303 -9.37 29.93 -14.62
N HIS A 304 -10.21 29.94 -15.65
CA HIS A 304 -10.91 31.15 -16.11
C HIS A 304 -11.84 31.75 -15.03
N LEU A 305 -12.43 30.91 -14.18
CA LEU A 305 -13.25 31.33 -13.04
C LEU A 305 -12.43 31.81 -11.82
N GLY A 306 -11.10 31.73 -11.87
CA GLY A 306 -10.21 32.15 -10.79
C GLY A 306 -10.10 31.14 -9.65
N PHE A 307 -10.32 29.84 -9.91
CA PHE A 307 -10.11 28.81 -8.89
C PHE A 307 -8.61 28.68 -8.58
N ASP A 308 -8.29 28.48 -7.29
CA ASP A 308 -6.92 28.19 -6.86
C ASP A 308 -6.43 26.83 -7.38
N GLN A 309 -5.12 26.55 -7.23
CA GLN A 309 -4.53 25.30 -7.70
C GLN A 309 -5.17 24.04 -7.08
N VAL A 310 -5.65 24.11 -5.83
CA VAL A 310 -6.26 22.96 -5.14
C VAL A 310 -7.61 22.65 -5.78
N ARG A 311 -8.46 23.67 -5.96
CA ARG A 311 -9.78 23.51 -6.57
C ARG A 311 -9.69 23.12 -8.05
N ARG A 312 -8.74 23.69 -8.80
CA ARG A 312 -8.45 23.28 -10.18
C ARG A 312 -8.06 21.81 -10.28
N ARG A 313 -7.19 21.34 -9.39
CA ARG A 313 -6.81 19.91 -9.34
C ARG A 313 -8.00 19.02 -9.04
N ARG A 314 -8.85 19.40 -8.08
CA ARG A 314 -10.08 18.65 -7.77
C ARG A 314 -11.02 18.55 -8.95
N VAL A 315 -11.19 19.64 -9.72
CA VAL A 315 -11.97 19.64 -10.98
C VAL A 315 -11.38 18.66 -11.99
N ARG A 316 -10.06 18.73 -12.23
CA ARG A 316 -9.36 17.84 -13.16
C ARG A 316 -9.54 16.37 -12.77
N TYR A 317 -9.29 16.02 -11.51
CA TYR A 317 -9.35 14.63 -11.03
C TYR A 317 -10.78 14.10 -10.99
N ALA A 318 -11.76 14.92 -10.58
CA ALA A 318 -13.15 14.51 -10.61
C ALA A 318 -13.67 14.34 -12.04
N ALA A 319 -13.24 15.16 -13.00
CA ALA A 319 -13.58 14.97 -14.42
C ALA A 319 -13.02 13.65 -14.98
N LEU A 320 -11.77 13.29 -14.64
CA LEU A 320 -11.17 12.00 -15.04
C LEU A 320 -11.89 10.78 -14.45
N LEU A 321 -12.46 10.92 -13.24
CA LEU A 321 -12.96 9.80 -12.44
C LEU A 321 -14.49 9.74 -12.35
N GLN A 322 -15.23 10.68 -12.94
CA GLN A 322 -16.69 10.73 -12.83
C GLN A 322 -17.36 9.43 -13.29
N ASP A 323 -16.76 8.77 -14.29
CA ASP A 323 -17.25 7.55 -14.91
C ASP A 323 -16.72 6.26 -14.27
N LEU A 324 -15.98 6.34 -13.16
CA LEU A 324 -15.34 5.19 -12.51
C LEU A 324 -16.34 4.08 -12.15
N GLY A 325 -17.56 4.44 -11.76
CA GLY A 325 -18.59 3.47 -11.39
C GLY A 325 -19.13 2.67 -12.57
N LYS A 326 -18.90 3.10 -13.82
CA LYS A 326 -19.26 2.31 -15.01
C LYS A 326 -18.51 0.99 -15.05
N LEU A 327 -17.38 0.88 -14.33
CA LEU A 327 -16.65 -0.38 -14.13
C LEU A 327 -17.43 -1.45 -13.35
N SER A 328 -18.53 -1.11 -12.67
CA SER A 328 -19.37 -2.13 -12.01
C SER A 328 -20.56 -2.57 -12.86
N LEU A 329 -20.77 -1.95 -14.03
CA LEU A 329 -21.88 -2.28 -14.92
C LEU A 329 -21.57 -3.49 -15.81
N PRO A 330 -22.57 -4.32 -16.15
CA PRO A 330 -22.42 -5.40 -17.13
C PRO A 330 -22.10 -4.87 -18.54
N ASP A 331 -21.27 -5.60 -19.28
CA ASP A 331 -20.90 -5.26 -20.67
C ASP A 331 -22.12 -5.21 -21.61
N SER A 332 -23.18 -5.99 -21.32
CA SER A 332 -24.43 -5.97 -22.08
C SER A 332 -25.17 -4.63 -22.02
N ILE A 333 -24.96 -3.86 -20.95
CA ILE A 333 -25.56 -2.53 -20.74
C ILE A 333 -24.59 -1.46 -21.25
N LEU A 334 -23.31 -1.55 -20.88
CA LEU A 334 -22.30 -0.56 -21.26
C LEU A 334 -22.05 -0.49 -22.78
N LYS A 335 -22.09 -1.63 -23.48
CA LYS A 335 -21.80 -1.72 -24.93
C LYS A 335 -23.08 -1.76 -25.79
N LYS A 336 -24.26 -1.53 -25.21
CA LYS A 336 -25.54 -1.62 -25.94
C LYS A 336 -25.63 -0.48 -26.97
N ARG A 337 -25.83 -0.82 -28.24
CA ARG A 337 -26.02 0.17 -29.33
C ARG A 337 -27.45 0.73 -29.43
N GLY A 338 -28.42 0.09 -28.77
CA GLY A 338 -29.82 0.50 -28.74
C GLY A 338 -30.19 1.21 -27.44
N ARG A 339 -31.41 1.76 -27.35
CA ARG A 339 -31.92 2.40 -26.13
C ARG A 339 -31.90 1.39 -24.97
N LEU A 340 -31.46 1.86 -23.81
CA LEU A 340 -31.60 1.14 -22.55
C LEU A 340 -33.08 1.05 -22.18
N ASP A 341 -33.51 -0.12 -21.70
CA ASP A 341 -34.82 -0.28 -21.09
C ASP A 341 -34.84 0.35 -19.67
N PRO A 342 -36.00 0.43 -19.00
CA PRO A 342 -36.09 1.06 -17.67
C PRO A 342 -35.22 0.41 -16.60
N GLU A 343 -35.04 -0.91 -16.62
CA GLU A 343 -34.23 -1.64 -15.62
C GLU A 343 -32.73 -1.43 -15.88
N GLU A 344 -32.31 -1.53 -17.14
CA GLU A 344 -30.95 -1.24 -17.57
C GLU A 344 -30.57 0.22 -17.30
N ARG A 345 -31.51 1.16 -17.51
CA ARG A 345 -31.32 2.58 -17.20
C ARG A 345 -31.19 2.80 -15.70
N ALA A 346 -32.00 2.14 -14.88
CA ALA A 346 -31.88 2.23 -13.42
C ALA A 346 -30.50 1.73 -12.96
N LEU A 347 -30.00 0.64 -13.55
CA LEU A 347 -28.65 0.14 -13.24
C LEU A 347 -27.56 1.14 -13.71
N MET A 348 -27.67 1.69 -14.92
CA MET A 348 -26.75 2.73 -15.41
C MET A 348 -26.70 3.94 -14.47
N MET A 349 -27.83 4.37 -13.91
CA MET A 349 -27.90 5.51 -12.97
C MET A 349 -27.22 5.25 -11.61
N THR A 350 -26.77 4.02 -11.32
CA THR A 350 -26.05 3.72 -10.06
C THR A 350 -24.57 4.14 -10.08
N HIS A 351 -24.00 4.35 -11.27
CA HIS A 351 -22.55 4.56 -11.41
C HIS A 351 -21.98 5.76 -10.62
N PRO A 352 -22.67 6.91 -10.42
CA PRO A 352 -22.10 8.00 -9.65
C PRO A 352 -21.93 7.62 -8.17
N GLY A 353 -22.89 6.87 -7.64
CA GLY A 353 -22.85 6.35 -6.27
C GLY A 353 -21.72 5.33 -6.09
N VAL A 354 -21.59 4.39 -7.02
CA VAL A 354 -20.50 3.39 -7.00
C VAL A 354 -19.13 4.07 -7.12
N ALA A 355 -18.98 5.05 -8.01
CA ALA A 355 -17.75 5.82 -8.16
C ALA A 355 -17.39 6.52 -6.84
N ALA A 356 -18.35 7.19 -6.22
CA ALA A 356 -18.15 7.86 -4.94
C ALA A 356 -17.76 6.90 -3.81
N ASP A 357 -18.41 5.73 -3.71
CA ASP A 357 -18.10 4.72 -2.71
C ASP A 357 -16.69 4.14 -2.86
N LEU A 358 -16.21 3.99 -4.10
CA LEU A 358 -14.85 3.56 -4.40
C LEU A 358 -13.84 4.64 -3.97
N LEU A 359 -14.08 5.90 -4.34
CA LEU A 359 -13.21 7.03 -4.00
C LEU A 359 -13.15 7.27 -2.49
N ALA A 360 -14.27 7.14 -1.78
CA ALA A 360 -14.34 7.32 -0.33
C ALA A 360 -13.50 6.30 0.46
N ARG A 361 -13.24 5.11 -0.11
CA ARG A 361 -12.40 4.07 0.52
C ARG A 361 -10.91 4.33 0.39
N PHE A 362 -10.51 5.21 -0.52
CA PHE A 362 -9.11 5.57 -0.73
C PHE A 362 -8.86 6.98 -0.18
N ALA A 363 -8.28 7.04 1.03
CA ALA A 363 -8.13 8.29 1.79
C ALA A 363 -7.55 9.48 0.99
N PRO A 364 -6.54 9.30 0.09
CA PRO A 364 -6.04 10.41 -0.72
C PRO A 364 -7.03 11.03 -1.72
N LEU A 365 -8.10 10.31 -2.11
CA LEU A 365 -9.10 10.77 -3.10
C LEU A 365 -10.51 10.92 -2.51
N ALA A 366 -10.66 10.73 -1.20
CA ALA A 366 -11.97 10.72 -0.55
C ALA A 366 -12.71 12.07 -0.67
N ASP A 367 -11.99 13.18 -0.82
CA ASP A 367 -12.55 14.53 -0.98
C ASP A 367 -13.13 14.78 -2.39
N LEU A 368 -12.85 13.89 -3.35
CA LEU A 368 -13.44 13.90 -4.70
C LEU A 368 -14.77 13.15 -4.74
N ALA A 369 -15.02 12.24 -3.81
CA ALA A 369 -16.23 11.39 -3.80
C ALA A 369 -17.54 12.21 -3.88
N PRO A 370 -17.72 13.31 -3.11
CA PRO A 370 -18.94 14.13 -3.24
C PRO A 370 -19.06 14.81 -4.60
N LEU A 371 -17.94 15.21 -5.20
CA LEU A 371 -17.92 15.89 -6.49
C LEU A 371 -18.36 14.95 -7.62
N VAL A 372 -17.80 13.74 -7.60
CA VAL A 372 -18.11 12.67 -8.55
C VAL A 372 -19.51 12.14 -8.31
N ARG A 373 -19.99 11.99 -7.07
CA ARG A 373 -21.37 11.54 -6.82
C ARG A 373 -22.41 12.45 -7.48
N ALA A 374 -22.18 13.75 -7.41
CA ALA A 374 -23.14 14.76 -7.84
C ALA A 374 -23.02 15.16 -9.34
N HIS A 375 -22.16 14.51 -10.13
CA HIS A 375 -21.90 14.95 -11.52
C HIS A 375 -23.11 14.85 -12.47
N HIS A 376 -24.13 14.06 -12.09
CA HIS A 376 -25.41 13.93 -12.77
C HIS A 376 -26.58 14.65 -12.08
N GLU A 377 -26.30 15.46 -11.06
CA GLU A 377 -27.28 16.37 -10.48
C GLU A 377 -27.62 17.49 -11.48
N TRP A 378 -28.86 17.92 -11.49
CA TRP A 378 -29.35 18.97 -12.37
C TRP A 378 -29.55 20.23 -11.57
N PHE A 379 -29.24 21.38 -12.16
CA PHE A 379 -29.37 22.66 -11.47
C PHE A 379 -30.78 22.92 -10.91
N ASN A 380 -31.82 22.39 -11.55
CA ASN A 380 -33.21 22.50 -11.11
C ASN A 380 -33.62 21.50 -10.00
N GLY A 381 -32.77 20.54 -9.63
CA GLY A 381 -33.05 19.52 -8.61
C GLY A 381 -33.70 18.23 -9.12
N GLU A 382 -33.91 18.08 -10.43
CA GLU A 382 -34.48 16.84 -11.03
C GLU A 382 -33.42 15.79 -11.40
N GLY A 383 -32.15 16.07 -11.09
CA GLY A 383 -31.03 15.16 -11.31
C GLY A 383 -30.92 14.05 -10.25
N TYR A 384 -29.84 13.29 -10.32
CA TYR A 384 -29.60 12.13 -9.46
C TYR A 384 -28.12 12.08 -9.03
N PRO A 385 -27.77 11.35 -7.95
CA PRO A 385 -28.59 10.46 -7.14
C PRO A 385 -29.34 11.09 -5.95
N ASP A 386 -28.97 12.28 -5.51
CA ASP A 386 -29.39 12.88 -4.24
C ASP A 386 -30.41 14.04 -4.42
N GLY A 387 -30.63 14.52 -5.65
CA GLY A 387 -31.61 15.57 -5.96
C GLY A 387 -31.16 16.96 -5.50
N LEU A 388 -29.86 17.25 -5.62
CA LEU A 388 -29.28 18.53 -5.23
C LEU A 388 -29.72 19.64 -6.19
N GLN A 389 -29.99 20.84 -5.66
CA GLN A 389 -30.50 21.97 -6.43
C GLN A 389 -29.59 23.20 -6.32
N GLY A 390 -29.36 23.87 -7.44
CA GLY A 390 -28.65 25.14 -7.49
C GLY A 390 -27.25 25.08 -6.88
N GLU A 391 -26.97 25.99 -5.93
CA GLU A 391 -25.67 26.09 -5.26
C GLU A 391 -25.39 24.98 -4.25
N ALA A 392 -26.36 24.11 -3.95
CA ALA A 392 -26.11 22.89 -3.19
C ALA A 392 -25.18 21.92 -3.95
N ILE A 393 -25.13 22.05 -5.28
CA ILE A 393 -24.14 21.36 -6.12
C ILE A 393 -22.82 22.14 -6.05
N ALA A 394 -21.73 21.47 -5.66
CA ALA A 394 -20.41 22.07 -5.59
C ALA A 394 -20.05 22.78 -6.92
N ALA A 395 -19.42 23.96 -6.83
CA ALA A 395 -19.06 24.72 -8.03
C ALA A 395 -18.12 23.93 -8.94
N GLU A 396 -17.22 23.13 -8.37
CA GLU A 396 -16.37 22.17 -9.07
C GLU A 396 -17.19 21.17 -9.89
N THR A 397 -18.26 20.60 -9.32
CA THR A 397 -19.16 19.68 -10.03
C THR A 397 -19.95 20.38 -11.13
N ARG A 398 -20.46 21.59 -10.88
CA ARG A 398 -21.17 22.38 -11.90
C ARG A 398 -20.28 22.70 -13.12
N VAL A 399 -18.99 22.98 -12.89
CA VAL A 399 -17.99 23.13 -13.95
C VAL A 399 -17.89 21.84 -14.78
N ILE A 400 -17.73 20.69 -14.12
CA ILE A 400 -17.60 19.38 -14.78
C ILE A 400 -18.85 19.06 -15.62
N SER A 401 -20.05 19.29 -15.08
CA SER A 401 -21.33 19.03 -15.76
C SER A 401 -21.50 19.87 -17.02
N ILE A 402 -21.06 21.14 -17.03
CA ILE A 402 -21.08 22.00 -18.22
C ILE A 402 -20.15 21.45 -19.30
N VAL A 403 -18.92 21.10 -18.93
CA VAL A 403 -17.97 20.53 -19.89
C VAL A 403 -18.48 19.17 -20.41
N ASN A 404 -19.07 18.34 -19.55
CA ASN A 404 -19.65 17.06 -19.97
C ASN A 404 -20.80 17.25 -20.98
N ALA A 405 -21.71 18.19 -20.71
CA ALA A 405 -22.79 18.54 -21.63
C ALA A 405 -22.26 19.08 -22.96
N PHE A 406 -21.19 19.90 -22.93
CA PHE A 406 -20.55 20.41 -24.13
C PHE A 406 -20.03 19.26 -24.99
N PHE A 407 -19.35 18.29 -24.36
CA PHE A 407 -18.82 17.15 -25.09
C PHE A 407 -19.94 16.29 -25.70
N ASN A 408 -21.01 16.00 -24.95
CA ASN A 408 -22.15 15.21 -25.43
C ASN A 408 -22.84 15.85 -26.64
N VAL A 409 -22.98 17.19 -26.66
CA VAL A 409 -23.64 17.88 -27.77
C VAL A 409 -22.72 18.00 -29.00
N THR A 410 -21.42 18.19 -28.81
CA THR A 410 -20.49 18.50 -29.91
C THR A 410 -19.82 17.28 -30.55
N PHE A 411 -19.63 16.19 -29.81
CA PHE A 411 -18.82 15.06 -30.28
C PHE A 411 -19.61 13.90 -30.90
N ASP A 412 -20.89 13.73 -30.57
CA ASP A 412 -21.78 12.68 -31.11
C ASP A 412 -22.38 13.03 -32.49
N LEU A 413 -22.03 14.19 -33.06
CA LEU A 413 -22.55 14.63 -34.35
C LEU A 413 -21.75 14.04 -35.54
N PRO A 414 -22.43 13.48 -36.56
CA PRO A 414 -21.79 12.75 -37.67
C PRO A 414 -20.99 13.61 -38.67
N PHE A 415 -21.14 14.93 -38.66
CA PHE A 415 -20.38 15.86 -39.51
C PHE A 415 -19.93 17.06 -38.68
N LYS A 416 -18.63 17.39 -38.71
CA LYS A 416 -18.01 18.36 -37.81
C LYS A 416 -17.31 19.47 -38.60
N THR A 417 -17.73 20.71 -38.37
CA THR A 417 -17.21 21.95 -38.99
C THR A 417 -17.06 23.01 -37.89
N GLU A 418 -16.43 24.17 -38.14
CA GLU A 418 -16.34 25.25 -37.13
C GLU A 418 -17.73 25.69 -36.60
N THR A 419 -18.78 25.55 -37.42
CA THR A 419 -20.18 25.78 -37.02
C THR A 419 -20.67 24.82 -35.92
N THR A 420 -20.08 23.62 -35.76
CA THR A 420 -20.49 22.61 -34.77
C THR A 420 -20.19 23.04 -33.32
N VAL A 421 -19.10 23.79 -33.09
CA VAL A 421 -18.80 24.30 -31.74
C VAL A 421 -19.75 25.44 -31.36
N ASP A 422 -20.02 26.37 -32.28
CA ASP A 422 -20.96 27.47 -32.04
C ASP A 422 -22.39 26.97 -31.85
N GLU A 423 -22.82 25.96 -32.62
CA GLU A 423 -24.11 25.26 -32.41
C GLU A 423 -24.15 24.55 -31.06
N GLY A 424 -23.08 23.85 -30.67
CA GLY A 424 -22.99 23.21 -29.37
C GLY A 424 -23.08 24.20 -28.20
N LEU A 425 -22.39 25.34 -28.30
CA LEU A 425 -22.47 26.41 -27.31
C LEU A 425 -23.88 27.02 -27.25
N GLN A 426 -24.57 27.19 -28.39
CA GLN A 426 -25.97 27.63 -28.40
C GLN A 426 -26.90 26.61 -27.73
N GLU A 427 -26.69 25.33 -27.99
CA GLU A 427 -27.50 24.27 -27.39
C GLU A 427 -27.33 24.20 -25.87
N LEU A 428 -26.11 24.42 -25.33
CA LEU A 428 -25.89 24.52 -23.88
C LEU A 428 -26.77 25.58 -23.22
N THR A 429 -26.97 26.72 -23.89
CA THR A 429 -27.83 27.78 -23.34
C THR A 429 -29.29 27.37 -23.18
N ARG A 430 -29.76 26.34 -23.91
CA ARG A 430 -31.12 25.78 -23.75
C ARG A 430 -31.26 24.94 -22.48
N PHE A 431 -30.15 24.41 -21.97
CA PHE A 431 -30.11 23.61 -20.74
C PHE A 431 -29.77 24.43 -19.49
N ALA A 432 -29.43 25.71 -19.65
CA ALA A 432 -29.16 26.64 -18.56
C ALA A 432 -30.39 26.85 -17.66
N GLY A 433 -30.19 26.76 -16.35
CA GLY A 433 -31.27 26.83 -15.34
C GLY A 433 -32.07 25.54 -15.17
N ILE A 434 -31.87 24.53 -16.05
CA ILE A 434 -32.48 23.20 -15.95
C ILE A 434 -31.42 22.20 -15.49
N ILE A 435 -30.54 21.79 -16.41
CA ILE A 435 -29.45 20.85 -16.15
C ILE A 435 -28.22 21.61 -15.68
N LEU A 436 -27.93 22.75 -16.33
CA LEU A 436 -26.69 23.50 -16.16
C LEU A 436 -26.88 24.77 -15.36
N ASP A 437 -25.85 25.18 -14.62
CA ASP A 437 -25.82 26.48 -13.95
C ASP A 437 -25.83 27.61 -14.99
N PRO A 438 -26.79 28.56 -14.94
CA PRO A 438 -26.92 29.59 -15.97
C PRO A 438 -25.74 30.56 -16.01
N GLY A 439 -25.21 30.97 -14.85
CA GLY A 439 -24.10 31.91 -14.77
C GLY A 439 -22.79 31.29 -15.25
N LEU A 440 -22.54 30.03 -14.86
CA LEU A 440 -21.36 29.30 -15.34
C LEU A 440 -21.48 28.93 -16.82
N THR A 441 -22.67 28.65 -17.34
CA THR A 441 -22.87 28.36 -18.78
C THR A 441 -22.55 29.59 -19.63
N GLU A 442 -22.95 30.79 -19.18
CA GLU A 442 -22.60 32.05 -19.83
C GLU A 442 -21.07 32.29 -19.82
N ALA A 443 -20.43 32.08 -18.66
CA ALA A 443 -18.97 32.21 -18.53
C ALA A 443 -18.20 31.23 -19.42
N PHE A 444 -18.63 29.96 -19.48
CA PHE A 444 -18.01 28.96 -20.36
C PHE A 444 -18.14 29.35 -21.84
N THR A 445 -19.32 29.81 -22.24
CA THR A 445 -19.59 30.26 -23.61
C THR A 445 -18.73 31.48 -23.98
N ALA A 446 -18.59 32.44 -23.07
CA ALA A 446 -17.73 33.60 -23.26
C ALA A 446 -16.26 33.21 -23.39
N MET A 447 -15.77 32.30 -22.53
CA MET A 447 -14.40 31.77 -22.59
C MET A 447 -14.10 31.14 -23.95
N CYS A 448 -14.97 30.26 -24.44
CA CYS A 448 -14.80 29.58 -25.73
C CYS A 448 -14.84 30.57 -26.91
N ARG A 449 -15.78 31.52 -26.94
CA ARG A 449 -15.86 32.55 -28.01
C ARG A 449 -14.65 33.47 -28.01
N GLN A 450 -14.17 33.87 -26.83
CA GLN A 450 -12.96 34.67 -26.71
C GLN A 450 -11.75 33.89 -27.24
N ALA A 451 -11.61 32.62 -26.88
CA ALA A 451 -10.54 31.75 -27.35
C ALA A 451 -10.59 31.51 -28.87
N ALA A 452 -11.80 31.41 -29.44
CA ALA A 452 -12.02 31.37 -30.88
C ALA A 452 -11.52 32.65 -31.56
N SER A 453 -11.96 33.81 -31.09
CA SER A 453 -11.60 35.11 -31.68
C SER A 453 -10.10 35.42 -31.62
N THR A 454 -9.43 34.96 -30.56
CA THR A 454 -7.99 35.15 -30.35
C THR A 454 -7.14 34.04 -30.97
N LYS A 455 -7.77 33.01 -31.56
CA LYS A 455 -7.12 31.79 -32.06
C LYS A 455 -6.18 31.17 -31.02
N ALA A 456 -6.65 31.09 -29.77
CA ALA A 456 -5.88 30.52 -28.68
C ALA A 456 -5.40 29.10 -29.03
N ALA A 457 -4.12 28.80 -28.76
CA ALA A 457 -3.51 27.54 -29.18
C ALA A 457 -4.25 26.30 -28.65
N TRP A 458 -4.78 26.35 -27.42
CA TRP A 458 -5.57 25.26 -26.86
C TRP A 458 -6.91 25.07 -27.58
N TYR A 459 -7.56 26.17 -27.98
CA TYR A 459 -8.86 26.13 -28.67
C TYR A 459 -8.71 25.54 -30.07
N GLN A 460 -7.62 25.89 -30.76
CA GLN A 460 -7.26 25.29 -32.05
C GLN A 460 -6.97 23.79 -31.93
N ARG A 461 -6.26 23.35 -30.88
CA ARG A 461 -6.07 21.91 -30.62
C ARG A 461 -7.39 21.18 -30.36
N MET A 462 -8.27 21.77 -29.55
CA MET A 462 -9.60 21.22 -29.28
C MET A 462 -10.42 21.09 -30.58
N LEU A 463 -10.42 22.12 -31.43
CA LEU A 463 -11.07 22.09 -32.75
C LEU A 463 -10.49 21.00 -33.65
N ASP A 464 -9.17 20.86 -33.70
CA ASP A 464 -8.51 19.80 -34.45
C ASP A 464 -8.94 18.39 -33.98
N THR A 465 -9.03 18.18 -32.67
CA THR A 465 -9.50 16.91 -32.08
C THR A 465 -10.97 16.66 -32.41
N LEU A 466 -11.81 17.70 -32.35
CA LEU A 466 -13.21 17.65 -32.78
C LEU A 466 -13.31 17.27 -34.26
N VAL A 467 -12.56 17.89 -35.16
CA VAL A 467 -12.67 17.68 -36.61
C VAL A 467 -12.10 16.34 -37.07
N ARG A 468 -10.99 15.86 -36.47
CA ARG A 468 -10.34 14.60 -36.86
C ARG A 468 -11.10 13.33 -36.45
N SER A 469 -12.11 13.44 -35.59
CA SER A 469 -12.89 12.29 -35.10
C SER A 469 -13.98 11.85 -36.08
N THR A 470 -13.57 11.38 -37.27
CA THR A 470 -14.14 10.18 -37.91
C THR A 470 -13.77 8.94 -37.08
N PRO A 471 -14.55 7.83 -37.10
CA PRO A 471 -14.15 6.59 -36.45
C PRO A 471 -12.89 6.05 -37.15
N SER A 472 -11.73 6.46 -36.66
CA SER A 472 -10.47 5.89 -37.10
C SER A 472 -10.42 4.45 -36.62
N VAL A 473 -10.26 3.53 -37.57
CA VAL A 473 -9.52 2.28 -37.31
C VAL A 473 -8.35 2.63 -36.40
N PRO A 474 -8.15 1.95 -35.26
CA PRO A 474 -7.20 2.39 -34.25
C PRO A 474 -5.87 2.68 -34.93
N ALA A 475 -5.46 3.95 -34.87
CA ALA A 475 -4.08 4.29 -35.12
C ALA A 475 -3.26 3.39 -34.19
N GLY A 476 -2.27 2.70 -34.74
CA GLY A 476 -1.43 1.80 -33.97
C GLY A 476 -0.90 2.49 -32.72
N PRO A 477 -0.47 1.71 -31.70
CA PRO A 477 -0.21 2.16 -30.32
C PRO A 477 0.98 3.12 -30.15
N LYS A 478 1.17 4.11 -31.02
CA LYS A 478 2.36 4.96 -31.09
C LYS A 478 2.14 6.46 -30.83
N ASP A 479 0.93 7.00 -30.87
CA ASP A 479 0.77 8.47 -30.81
C ASP A 479 -0.04 9.04 -29.62
N ILE A 480 -0.56 8.21 -28.70
CA ILE A 480 -1.35 8.69 -27.54
C ILE A 480 -0.52 8.88 -26.26
N LEU A 481 0.71 8.37 -26.21
CA LEU A 481 1.49 8.29 -24.95
C LEU A 481 2.80 9.08 -25.07
N SER A 482 2.74 10.41 -24.99
CA SER A 482 3.96 11.26 -24.97
C SER A 482 4.32 11.86 -23.61
N VAL A 483 3.59 11.48 -22.55
CA VAL A 483 3.92 11.84 -21.15
C VAL A 483 3.95 10.62 -20.20
N ALA A 484 3.48 9.45 -20.65
CA ALA A 484 3.35 8.22 -19.85
C ALA A 484 4.39 7.14 -20.21
N ASP A 485 5.66 7.54 -20.38
CA ASP A 485 6.76 6.66 -20.76
C ASP A 485 7.26 5.70 -19.65
N SER A 486 6.54 5.55 -18.54
CA SER A 486 6.88 4.49 -17.58
C SER A 486 6.22 3.18 -18.02
N ARG A 487 6.99 2.32 -18.70
CA ARG A 487 6.67 0.88 -18.93
C ARG A 487 6.16 0.21 -17.63
N GLU A 488 6.66 0.67 -16.48
CA GLU A 488 6.21 0.38 -15.12
C GLU A 488 4.70 0.57 -14.94
N LEU A 489 4.17 1.74 -15.27
CA LEU A 489 2.76 2.10 -15.09
C LEU A 489 1.86 1.19 -15.93
N ARG A 490 2.26 0.80 -17.15
CA ARG A 490 1.51 -0.15 -17.98
C ARG A 490 1.44 -1.55 -17.37
N ILE A 491 2.50 -2.02 -16.71
CA ILE A 491 2.54 -3.37 -16.11
C ILE A 491 1.78 -3.39 -14.79
N ILE A 492 2.03 -2.42 -13.92
CA ILE A 492 1.31 -2.20 -12.64
C ILE A 492 -0.20 -2.18 -12.89
N TYR A 493 -0.60 -1.49 -13.94
CA TYR A 493 -1.99 -1.32 -14.32
C TYR A 493 -2.63 -2.60 -14.90
N ARG A 494 -1.93 -3.34 -15.79
CA ARG A 494 -2.44 -4.63 -16.29
C ARG A 494 -2.54 -5.70 -15.20
N ILE A 495 -1.60 -5.72 -14.25
CA ILE A 495 -1.63 -6.62 -13.09
C ILE A 495 -2.80 -6.27 -12.17
N ALA A 496 -3.04 -4.98 -11.91
CA ALA A 496 -4.20 -4.52 -11.14
C ALA A 496 -5.54 -4.97 -11.75
N GLN A 497 -5.66 -4.97 -13.08
CA GLN A 497 -6.89 -5.40 -13.78
C GLN A 497 -7.15 -6.91 -13.68
N GLU A 498 -6.13 -7.75 -13.83
CA GLU A 498 -6.29 -9.21 -13.75
C GLU A 498 -6.61 -9.68 -12.33
N THR A 499 -6.14 -8.95 -11.32
CA THR A 499 -6.34 -9.33 -9.91
C THR A 499 -7.79 -9.15 -9.43
N ASN A 500 -8.58 -8.30 -10.09
CA ASN A 500 -10.00 -8.10 -9.80
C ASN A 500 -10.93 -9.09 -10.54
N ALA A 501 -10.42 -9.81 -11.54
CA ALA A 501 -11.23 -10.64 -12.43
C ALA A 501 -11.18 -12.15 -12.11
N VAL A 502 -10.22 -12.58 -11.28
CA VAL A 502 -9.88 -14.00 -11.14
C VAL A 502 -9.99 -14.46 -9.67
N LEU A 503 -10.92 -15.38 -9.41
CA LEU A 503 -11.12 -16.03 -8.08
C LEU A 503 -10.10 -17.15 -7.79
N ASP A 504 -9.18 -17.40 -8.72
CA ASP A 504 -8.23 -18.51 -8.75
C ASP A 504 -6.78 -18.02 -8.86
N LEU A 505 -5.97 -18.32 -7.84
CA LEU A 505 -4.59 -17.84 -7.71
C LEU A 505 -3.70 -18.31 -8.87
N ASP A 506 -3.83 -19.56 -9.30
CA ASP A 506 -2.99 -20.13 -10.36
C ASP A 506 -3.27 -19.45 -11.71
N THR A 507 -4.54 -19.24 -12.05
CA THR A 507 -4.94 -18.52 -13.27
C THR A 507 -4.42 -17.09 -13.28
N LEU A 508 -4.49 -16.40 -12.13
CA LEU A 508 -4.00 -15.03 -11.99
C LEU A 508 -2.48 -14.97 -12.22
N LEU A 509 -1.72 -15.84 -11.55
CA LEU A 509 -0.26 -15.86 -11.66
C LEU A 509 0.20 -16.17 -13.08
N SER A 510 -0.45 -17.11 -13.78
CA SER A 510 -0.17 -17.40 -15.19
C SER A 510 -0.39 -16.19 -16.11
N ARG A 511 -1.43 -15.39 -15.87
CA ARG A 511 -1.66 -14.16 -16.65
C ARG A 511 -0.61 -13.10 -16.37
N ILE A 512 -0.23 -12.93 -15.11
CA ILE A 512 0.79 -11.96 -14.69
C ILE A 512 2.13 -12.25 -15.36
N VAL A 513 2.62 -13.49 -15.30
CA VAL A 513 3.92 -13.84 -15.92
C VAL A 513 3.91 -13.66 -17.44
N ASN A 514 2.78 -13.91 -18.11
CA ASN A 514 2.62 -13.63 -19.54
C ASN A 514 2.67 -12.13 -19.82
N ILE A 515 1.99 -11.32 -19.03
CA ILE A 515 2.01 -9.86 -19.17
C ILE A 515 3.43 -9.31 -18.96
N ILE A 516 4.12 -9.75 -17.91
CA ILE A 516 5.49 -9.31 -17.62
C ILE A 516 6.39 -9.68 -18.79
N ARG A 517 6.32 -10.93 -19.27
CA ARG A 517 7.11 -11.37 -20.42
C ARG A 517 6.83 -10.55 -21.68
N ASP A 518 5.55 -10.37 -22.03
CA ASP A 518 5.14 -9.67 -23.26
C ASP A 518 5.48 -8.18 -23.24
N VAL A 519 5.32 -7.51 -22.09
CA VAL A 519 5.56 -6.07 -21.97
C VAL A 519 7.05 -5.76 -21.80
N MET A 520 7.78 -6.61 -21.08
CA MET A 520 9.22 -6.42 -20.82
C MET A 520 10.10 -6.98 -21.92
N GLY A 521 9.59 -7.89 -22.75
CA GLY A 521 10.38 -8.59 -23.75
C GLY A 521 11.40 -9.57 -23.16
N TYR A 522 11.17 -10.02 -21.92
CA TYR A 522 12.02 -11.04 -21.29
C TYR A 522 11.88 -12.38 -22.00
N TYR A 523 12.96 -13.18 -21.98
CA TYR A 523 12.96 -14.48 -22.64
C TYR A 523 12.10 -15.48 -21.87
N MET A 524 12.33 -15.58 -20.56
CA MET A 524 11.53 -16.36 -19.62
C MET A 524 11.22 -15.57 -18.36
N VAL A 525 10.06 -15.84 -17.77
CA VAL A 525 9.60 -15.23 -16.52
C VAL A 525 8.94 -16.30 -15.66
N SER A 526 9.23 -16.34 -14.37
CA SER A 526 8.56 -17.22 -13.41
C SER A 526 8.31 -16.55 -12.07
N ILE A 527 7.26 -17.01 -11.38
CA ILE A 527 6.96 -16.64 -9.99
C ILE A 527 7.09 -17.88 -9.13
N LEU A 528 7.95 -17.80 -8.12
CA LEU A 528 8.16 -18.83 -7.12
C LEU A 528 7.48 -18.43 -5.81
N LEU A 529 6.80 -19.39 -5.19
CA LEU A 529 6.07 -19.25 -3.94
C LEU A 529 6.67 -20.19 -2.89
N PRO A 530 6.45 -19.96 -1.58
CA PRO A 530 6.78 -20.95 -0.56
C PRO A 530 6.14 -22.32 -0.88
N GLY A 531 6.91 -23.40 -0.73
CA GLY A 531 6.43 -24.77 -0.85
C GLY A 531 5.72 -25.26 0.42
N ASP A 532 5.37 -26.54 0.45
CA ASP A 532 4.71 -27.16 1.61
C ASP A 532 5.64 -27.33 2.82
N LYS A 533 6.96 -27.32 2.58
CA LYS A 533 8.01 -27.32 3.60
C LYS A 533 8.66 -25.95 3.71
N GLU A 534 9.11 -25.60 4.91
CA GLU A 534 9.73 -24.28 5.19
C GLU A 534 11.00 -24.02 4.36
N ASP A 535 11.68 -25.05 3.87
CA ASP A 535 12.94 -24.99 3.15
C ASP A 535 12.82 -25.10 1.63
N GLU A 536 11.60 -25.05 1.08
CA GLU A 536 11.33 -25.22 -0.35
C GLU A 536 10.60 -24.02 -0.96
N LEU A 537 10.98 -23.67 -2.20
CA LEU A 537 10.20 -22.82 -3.11
C LEU A 537 9.52 -23.70 -4.16
N ARG A 538 8.30 -23.37 -4.54
CA ARG A 538 7.54 -24.01 -5.61
C ARG A 538 7.31 -23.01 -6.73
N VAL A 539 7.51 -23.41 -7.98
CA VAL A 539 7.11 -22.60 -9.15
C VAL A 539 5.58 -22.52 -9.19
N GLY A 540 5.03 -21.33 -8.96
CA GLY A 540 3.59 -21.06 -9.01
C GLY A 540 3.10 -20.79 -10.43
N ALA A 541 3.86 -20.02 -11.20
CA ALA A 541 3.58 -19.76 -12.61
C ALA A 541 4.85 -19.45 -13.39
N HIS A 542 4.80 -19.66 -14.70
CA HIS A 542 5.89 -19.32 -15.62
C HIS A 542 5.38 -18.98 -17.01
N SER A 543 6.24 -18.32 -17.80
CA SER A 543 6.05 -18.03 -19.21
C SER A 543 7.40 -18.07 -19.93
N GLY A 544 7.43 -18.65 -21.13
CA GLY A 544 8.63 -18.75 -21.95
C GLY A 544 9.41 -20.07 -21.85
N TYR A 545 9.11 -20.93 -20.87
CA TYR A 545 9.74 -22.25 -20.75
C TYR A 545 9.14 -23.25 -21.76
N ALA A 546 9.97 -24.14 -22.31
CA ALA A 546 9.55 -25.15 -23.29
C ALA A 546 8.69 -26.28 -22.70
N ILE A 547 8.79 -26.50 -21.38
CA ILE A 547 8.03 -27.50 -20.63
C ILE A 547 7.25 -26.79 -19.51
N ASP A 548 6.13 -27.37 -19.09
CA ASP A 548 5.38 -26.85 -17.94
C ASP A 548 6.12 -27.19 -16.64
N ILE A 549 6.75 -26.19 -16.03
CA ILE A 549 7.51 -26.33 -14.78
C ILE A 549 6.69 -25.99 -13.54
N ARG A 550 5.38 -25.75 -13.66
CA ARG A 550 4.52 -25.50 -12.49
C ARG A 550 4.59 -26.66 -11.51
N GLY A 551 4.74 -26.35 -10.23
CA GLY A 551 4.87 -27.34 -9.17
C GLY A 551 6.29 -27.87 -8.95
N LEU A 552 7.25 -27.54 -9.82
CA LEU A 552 8.67 -27.85 -9.57
C LEU A 552 9.12 -27.17 -8.27
N THR A 553 9.80 -27.92 -7.41
CA THR A 553 10.33 -27.42 -6.15
C THR A 553 11.84 -27.17 -6.22
N ILE A 554 12.27 -26.07 -5.62
CA ILE A 554 13.66 -25.62 -5.54
C ILE A 554 14.01 -25.44 -4.06
N PRO A 555 15.08 -26.09 -3.54
CA PRO A 555 15.51 -25.87 -2.17
C PRO A 555 15.91 -24.40 -1.95
N THR A 556 15.43 -23.77 -0.88
CA THR A 556 15.81 -22.38 -0.52
C THR A 556 17.32 -22.23 -0.24
N SER A 557 18.00 -23.33 0.09
CA SER A 557 19.45 -23.39 0.28
C SER A 557 20.26 -23.42 -1.02
N GLN A 558 19.62 -23.53 -2.18
CA GLN A 558 20.26 -23.65 -3.49
C GLN A 558 19.58 -22.71 -4.50
N GLY A 559 20.27 -22.40 -5.61
CA GLY A 559 19.71 -21.52 -6.63
C GLY A 559 19.83 -20.03 -6.30
N ILE A 560 19.81 -19.20 -7.34
CA ILE A 560 19.75 -17.73 -7.20
C ILE A 560 18.40 -17.32 -6.59
N THR A 561 17.30 -17.90 -7.05
CA THR A 561 15.95 -17.66 -6.52
C THR A 561 15.80 -18.06 -5.05
N GLY A 562 16.38 -19.19 -4.64
CA GLY A 562 16.44 -19.60 -3.22
C GLY A 562 17.22 -18.60 -2.37
N TRP A 563 18.40 -18.17 -2.84
CA TRP A 563 19.19 -17.15 -2.16
C TRP A 563 18.43 -15.82 -2.00
N VAL A 564 17.76 -15.35 -3.05
CA VAL A 564 16.94 -14.12 -3.03
C VAL A 564 15.80 -14.24 -2.03
N PHE A 565 15.13 -15.40 -1.95
CA PHE A 565 14.06 -15.64 -0.99
C PHE A 565 14.54 -15.54 0.46
N THR A 566 15.70 -16.12 0.77
CA THR A 566 16.26 -16.11 2.13
C THR A 566 16.78 -14.73 2.56
N HIS A 567 17.39 -13.99 1.63
CA HIS A 567 18.08 -12.72 1.96
C HIS A 567 17.24 -11.47 1.67
N GLY A 568 16.11 -11.61 0.96
CA GLY A 568 15.21 -10.50 0.63
C GLY A 568 15.86 -9.39 -0.19
N THR A 569 16.94 -9.71 -0.93
CA THR A 569 17.71 -8.75 -1.72
C THR A 569 17.70 -9.18 -3.19
N PRO A 570 17.43 -8.27 -4.16
CA PRO A 570 17.50 -8.59 -5.59
C PRO A 570 18.88 -9.09 -6.02
N GLN A 571 18.92 -9.95 -7.03
CA GLN A 571 20.16 -10.39 -7.68
C GLN A 571 20.04 -10.18 -9.19
N VAL A 572 21.00 -9.45 -9.75
CA VAL A 572 21.22 -9.34 -11.19
C VAL A 572 22.48 -10.15 -11.49
N ILE A 573 22.36 -11.18 -12.33
CA ILE A 573 23.46 -12.05 -12.73
C ILE A 573 23.77 -11.78 -14.21
N PRO A 574 24.87 -11.07 -14.53
CA PRO A 574 25.23 -10.71 -15.90
C PRO A 574 25.57 -11.91 -16.78
N ASP A 575 26.18 -12.95 -16.20
CA ASP A 575 26.44 -14.21 -16.91
C ASP A 575 26.18 -15.42 -15.98
N VAL A 576 25.09 -16.14 -16.23
CA VAL A 576 24.73 -17.34 -15.45
C VAL A 576 25.74 -18.48 -15.63
N LYS A 577 26.49 -18.50 -16.74
CA LYS A 577 27.53 -19.51 -16.98
C LYS A 577 28.72 -19.35 -16.05
N ALA A 578 28.88 -18.17 -15.46
CA ALA A 578 29.90 -17.86 -14.46
C ALA A 578 29.39 -17.94 -13.02
N GLU A 579 28.11 -18.25 -12.79
CA GLU A 579 27.47 -18.27 -11.48
C GLU A 579 27.25 -19.72 -10.99
N PRO A 580 28.04 -20.21 -10.01
CA PRO A 580 27.93 -21.60 -9.54
C PRO A 580 26.60 -21.95 -8.90
N ARG A 581 25.83 -20.96 -8.43
CA ARG A 581 24.50 -21.16 -7.85
C ARG A 581 23.40 -21.35 -8.90
N TYR A 582 23.67 -21.08 -10.17
CA TYR A 582 22.65 -21.12 -11.22
C TYR A 582 22.08 -22.53 -11.41
N ILE A 583 20.76 -22.64 -11.46
CA ILE A 583 20.03 -23.87 -11.75
C ILE A 583 19.43 -23.72 -13.15
N GLY A 584 20.17 -24.17 -14.17
CA GLY A 584 19.77 -24.00 -15.56
C GLY A 584 18.76 -25.05 -16.02
N LEU A 585 17.62 -24.59 -16.51
CA LEU A 585 16.63 -25.42 -17.21
C LEU A 585 16.70 -25.27 -18.74
N ASP A 586 17.35 -24.20 -19.24
CA ASP A 586 17.62 -23.96 -20.65
C ASP A 586 19.07 -23.48 -20.83
N GLU A 587 19.82 -24.13 -21.74
CA GLU A 587 21.23 -23.83 -22.04
C GLU A 587 21.43 -22.51 -22.80
N GLN A 588 20.36 -21.96 -23.38
CA GLN A 588 20.39 -20.69 -24.11
C GLN A 588 20.36 -19.47 -23.18
N VAL A 589 20.09 -19.67 -21.89
CA VAL A 589 20.05 -18.58 -20.92
C VAL A 589 21.48 -18.13 -20.58
N HIS A 590 21.67 -16.82 -20.59
CA HIS A 590 22.94 -16.16 -20.33
C HIS A 590 22.87 -15.16 -19.17
N SER A 591 21.73 -14.54 -18.87
CA SER A 591 21.60 -13.68 -17.68
C SER A 591 20.29 -13.93 -16.94
N GLU A 592 20.28 -13.65 -15.64
CA GLU A 592 19.13 -13.83 -14.74
C GLU A 592 18.94 -12.59 -13.85
N LEU A 593 17.69 -12.19 -13.65
CA LEU A 593 17.26 -11.20 -12.67
C LEU A 593 16.22 -11.84 -11.74
N ALA A 594 16.61 -12.06 -10.49
CA ALA A 594 15.73 -12.58 -9.46
C ALA A 594 15.41 -11.49 -8.42
N PHE A 595 14.12 -11.26 -8.18
CA PHE A 595 13.62 -10.16 -7.38
C PHE A 595 12.68 -10.65 -6.25
N PRO A 596 12.91 -10.24 -4.99
CA PRO A 596 12.09 -10.67 -3.87
C PRO A 596 10.73 -9.97 -3.87
N LEU A 597 9.66 -10.75 -3.70
CA LEU A 597 8.31 -10.20 -3.49
C LEU A 597 8.13 -10.01 -1.99
N ILE A 598 8.17 -8.76 -1.52
CA ILE A 598 8.16 -8.43 -0.09
C ILE A 598 6.83 -7.79 0.29
N SER A 599 6.14 -8.37 1.28
CA SER A 599 4.98 -7.74 1.91
C SER A 599 5.16 -7.70 3.42
N ARG A 600 4.91 -6.53 4.02
CA ARG A 600 5.04 -6.28 5.48
C ARG A 600 6.37 -6.76 6.09
N GLY A 601 7.46 -6.63 5.33
CA GLY A 601 8.81 -7.02 5.76
C GLY A 601 9.11 -8.52 5.68
N ARG A 602 8.21 -9.34 5.11
CA ARG A 602 8.41 -10.77 4.85
C ARG A 602 8.49 -11.02 3.34
N VAL A 603 9.42 -11.88 2.90
CA VAL A 603 9.46 -12.36 1.51
C VAL A 603 8.34 -13.38 1.32
N VAL A 604 7.37 -13.07 0.45
CA VAL A 604 6.19 -13.90 0.15
C VAL A 604 6.34 -14.71 -1.13
N GLY A 605 7.42 -14.48 -1.89
CA GLY A 605 7.77 -15.19 -3.12
C GLY A 605 8.96 -14.54 -3.83
N VAL A 606 9.30 -15.04 -5.02
CA VAL A 606 10.36 -14.51 -5.88
C VAL A 606 9.84 -14.39 -7.30
N LEU A 607 10.05 -13.22 -7.92
CA LEU A 607 9.85 -13.01 -9.35
C LEU A 607 11.20 -13.19 -10.05
N ASN A 608 11.26 -14.10 -11.01
CA ASN A 608 12.46 -14.44 -11.76
C ASN A 608 12.26 -14.07 -13.23
N ALA A 609 13.29 -13.50 -13.85
CA ALA A 609 13.36 -13.24 -15.29
C ALA A 609 14.72 -13.66 -15.84
N GLU A 610 14.73 -14.24 -17.04
CA GLU A 610 15.93 -14.75 -17.70
C GLU A 610 16.03 -14.23 -19.13
N SER A 611 17.25 -14.15 -19.66
CA SER A 611 17.55 -13.65 -21.01
C SER A 611 18.59 -14.52 -21.73
N GLN A 612 18.50 -14.60 -23.06
CA GLN A 612 19.48 -15.25 -23.92
C GLN A 612 20.76 -14.41 -24.13
N HIS A 613 20.74 -13.15 -23.73
CA HIS A 613 21.89 -12.24 -23.83
C HIS A 613 22.57 -12.15 -22.47
N ALA A 614 23.91 -12.12 -22.46
CA ALA A 614 24.65 -11.75 -21.26
C ALA A 614 24.42 -10.25 -20.95
N ASP A 615 24.45 -9.91 -19.67
CA ASP A 615 24.32 -8.54 -19.15
C ASP A 615 23.06 -7.80 -19.64
N ALA A 616 21.93 -8.51 -19.70
CA ALA A 616 20.72 -8.00 -20.33
C ALA A 616 19.86 -7.09 -19.44
N PHE A 617 20.14 -7.04 -18.13
CA PHE A 617 19.29 -6.37 -17.14
C PHE A 617 19.98 -5.13 -16.58
N SER A 618 19.31 -4.00 -16.69
CA SER A 618 19.77 -2.68 -16.24
C SER A 618 19.22 -2.30 -14.85
N GLU A 619 19.74 -1.23 -14.26
CA GLU A 619 19.16 -0.65 -13.04
C GLU A 619 17.68 -0.23 -13.22
N ALA A 620 17.29 0.15 -14.44
CA ALA A 620 15.90 0.45 -14.76
C ALA A 620 15.01 -0.81 -14.70
N ASP A 621 15.53 -1.97 -15.10
CA ASP A 621 14.80 -3.25 -15.00
C ASP A 621 14.61 -3.67 -13.54
N VAL A 622 15.60 -3.39 -12.68
CA VAL A 622 15.50 -3.61 -11.23
C VAL A 622 14.49 -2.66 -10.58
N ALA A 623 14.53 -1.37 -10.93
CA ALA A 623 13.56 -0.39 -10.44
C ALA A 623 12.12 -0.74 -10.84
N LEU A 624 11.95 -1.18 -12.09
CA LEU A 624 10.67 -1.60 -12.62
C LEU A 624 10.17 -2.89 -11.97
N MET A 625 11.02 -3.90 -11.81
CA MET A 625 10.69 -5.11 -11.05
C MET A 625 10.36 -4.81 -9.59
N SER A 626 10.95 -3.77 -8.99
CA SER A 626 10.61 -3.34 -7.64
C SER A 626 9.19 -2.79 -7.56
N ALA A 627 8.79 -1.97 -8.53
CA ALA A 627 7.45 -1.40 -8.58
C ALA A 627 6.38 -2.50 -8.81
N VAL A 628 6.64 -3.38 -9.77
CA VAL A 628 5.76 -4.53 -10.09
C VAL A 628 5.72 -5.54 -8.93
N GLY A 629 6.89 -5.87 -8.38
CA GLY A 629 7.05 -6.86 -7.33
C GLY A 629 6.37 -6.43 -6.01
N SER A 630 6.43 -5.15 -5.67
CA SER A 630 5.73 -4.61 -4.49
C SER A 630 4.22 -4.79 -4.58
N GLN A 631 3.65 -4.56 -5.76
CA GLN A 631 2.23 -4.73 -5.99
C GLN A 631 1.84 -6.22 -5.96
N LEU A 632 2.61 -7.07 -6.65
CA LEU A 632 2.41 -8.53 -6.64
C LEU A 632 2.50 -9.14 -5.24
N ALA A 633 3.44 -8.68 -4.42
CA ALA A 633 3.61 -9.16 -3.05
C ALA A 633 2.36 -8.93 -2.19
N SER A 634 1.74 -7.76 -2.31
CA SER A 634 0.51 -7.45 -1.56
C SER A 634 -0.67 -8.36 -1.94
N TYR A 635 -0.80 -8.69 -3.23
CA TYR A 635 -1.85 -9.57 -3.73
C TYR A 635 -1.60 -11.04 -3.40
N LEU A 636 -0.35 -11.50 -3.50
CA LEU A 636 0.04 -12.85 -3.07
C LEU A 636 -0.29 -13.08 -1.60
N GLU A 637 -0.09 -12.10 -0.72
CA GLU A 637 -0.47 -12.21 0.69
C GLU A 637 -1.98 -12.35 0.87
N VAL A 638 -2.79 -11.53 0.18
CA VAL A 638 -4.26 -11.60 0.25
C VAL A 638 -4.79 -12.91 -0.34
N ALA A 639 -4.24 -13.35 -1.47
CA ALA A 639 -4.67 -14.58 -2.12
C ALA A 639 -4.25 -15.83 -1.34
N GLN A 640 -3.04 -15.85 -0.76
CA GLN A 640 -2.63 -16.90 0.17
C GLN A 640 -3.52 -16.91 1.40
N LEU A 641 -3.86 -15.75 1.97
CA LEU A 641 -4.78 -15.67 3.11
C LEU A 641 -6.18 -16.15 2.76
N HIS A 642 -6.73 -15.78 1.59
CA HIS A 642 -8.01 -16.27 1.11
C HIS A 642 -7.99 -17.77 0.82
N ASP A 643 -6.91 -18.31 0.27
CA ASP A 643 -6.77 -19.73 -0.01
C ASP A 643 -6.59 -20.53 1.30
N THR A 644 -5.83 -20.02 2.27
CA THR A 644 -5.77 -20.56 3.64
C THR A 644 -7.14 -20.52 4.29
N LEU A 645 -7.86 -19.39 4.25
CA LEU A 645 -9.21 -19.26 4.78
C LEU A 645 -10.20 -20.18 4.07
N LYS A 646 -10.07 -20.36 2.74
CA LYS A 646 -10.92 -21.25 1.95
C LYS A 646 -10.65 -22.71 2.31
N ARG A 647 -9.39 -23.11 2.48
CA ARG A 647 -9.00 -24.45 2.96
C ARG A 647 -9.49 -24.69 4.39
N GLU A 648 -9.27 -23.77 5.31
CA GLU A 648 -9.77 -23.83 6.69
C GLU A 648 -11.29 -23.85 6.77
N ALA A 649 -11.98 -23.13 5.87
CA ALA A 649 -13.44 -23.10 5.82
C ALA A 649 -14.05 -24.32 5.11
N SER A 650 -13.27 -25.13 4.39
CA SER A 650 -13.74 -26.27 3.60
C SER A 650 -13.24 -27.64 4.08
N HIS A 651 -12.22 -27.67 4.92
CA HIS A 651 -11.64 -28.90 5.47
C HIS A 651 -11.75 -28.94 6.99
N ASP A 652 -11.80 -30.15 7.56
CA ASP A 652 -11.75 -30.35 9.00
C ASP A 652 -10.30 -30.15 9.52
N PRO A 653 -10.09 -29.30 10.54
CA PRO A 653 -8.75 -28.96 11.01
C PRO A 653 -8.01 -30.13 11.67
N LEU A 654 -8.73 -31.15 12.18
CA LEU A 654 -8.12 -32.31 12.82
C LEU A 654 -7.71 -33.37 11.80
N THR A 655 -8.59 -33.69 10.85
CA THR A 655 -8.42 -34.82 9.93
C THR A 655 -7.94 -34.43 8.54
N ARG A 656 -7.98 -33.13 8.18
CA ARG A 656 -7.69 -32.60 6.84
C ARG A 656 -8.63 -33.10 5.74
N LEU A 657 -9.67 -33.86 6.07
CA LEU A 657 -10.72 -34.25 5.12
C LEU A 657 -11.63 -33.07 4.82
N ASN A 658 -12.50 -33.20 3.80
CA ASN A 658 -13.56 -32.22 3.57
C ASN A 658 -14.43 -32.09 4.84
N ASN A 659 -14.89 -30.88 5.16
CA ASN A 659 -15.81 -30.69 6.26
C ASN A 659 -17.26 -30.93 5.84
N ARG A 660 -18.16 -30.99 6.84
CA ARG A 660 -19.60 -31.16 6.63
C ARG A 660 -20.19 -30.22 5.58
N ARG A 661 -19.80 -28.95 5.58
CA ARG A 661 -20.35 -27.94 4.63
C ARG A 661 -19.98 -28.30 3.19
N LEU A 662 -18.71 -28.57 2.92
CA LEU A 662 -18.26 -28.92 1.57
C LEU A 662 -18.87 -30.24 1.09
N PHE A 663 -19.04 -31.22 1.99
CA PHE A 663 -19.74 -32.45 1.64
C PHE A 663 -21.18 -32.19 1.19
N LEU A 664 -21.94 -31.37 1.93
CA LEU A 664 -23.33 -31.02 1.59
C LEU A 664 -23.43 -30.34 0.22
N GLU A 665 -22.49 -29.46 -0.11
CA GLU A 665 -22.40 -28.83 -1.44
C GLU A 665 -22.15 -29.89 -2.54
N ARG A 666 -21.25 -30.85 -2.30
CA ARG A 666 -20.91 -31.90 -3.28
C ARG A 666 -22.04 -32.89 -3.50
N ILE A 667 -22.72 -33.35 -2.46
CA ILE A 667 -23.85 -34.28 -2.61
C ILE A 667 -25.03 -33.60 -3.33
N GLN A 668 -25.28 -32.31 -3.09
CA GLN A 668 -26.31 -31.56 -3.83
C GLN A 668 -26.00 -31.47 -5.32
N GLN A 669 -24.75 -31.17 -5.68
CA GLN A 669 -24.29 -31.17 -7.07
C GLN A 669 -24.46 -32.55 -7.71
N GLU A 670 -24.14 -33.60 -6.97
CA GLU A 670 -24.22 -34.98 -7.45
C GLU A 670 -25.68 -35.43 -7.66
N VAL A 671 -26.62 -35.03 -6.79
CA VAL A 671 -28.07 -35.26 -6.98
C VAL A 671 -28.55 -34.64 -8.29
N VAL A 672 -28.15 -33.39 -8.58
CA VAL A 672 -28.53 -32.71 -9.83
C VAL A 672 -27.91 -33.41 -11.05
N ARG A 673 -26.61 -33.74 -10.98
CA ARG A 673 -25.87 -34.41 -12.06
C ARG A 673 -26.48 -35.77 -12.38
N ALA A 674 -26.61 -36.64 -11.38
CA ALA A 674 -27.08 -38.01 -11.54
C ALA A 674 -28.57 -38.05 -11.91
N GLY A 675 -29.38 -37.14 -11.38
CA GLY A 675 -30.79 -36.99 -11.76
C GLY A 675 -30.96 -36.60 -13.24
N GLY A 676 -30.12 -35.70 -13.75
CA GLY A 676 -30.13 -35.31 -15.17
C GLY A 676 -29.62 -36.39 -16.12
N ALA A 677 -28.66 -37.21 -15.68
CA ALA A 677 -28.05 -38.28 -16.47
C ALA A 677 -28.74 -39.66 -16.31
N ASN A 678 -29.74 -39.77 -15.43
CA ASN A 678 -30.37 -41.03 -15.01
C ASN A 678 -29.34 -42.07 -14.51
N GLU A 679 -28.32 -41.59 -13.79
CA GLU A 679 -27.26 -42.39 -13.19
C GLU A 679 -27.53 -42.62 -11.69
N SER A 680 -26.88 -43.64 -11.11
CA SER A 680 -26.92 -43.90 -9.67
C SER A 680 -25.58 -43.57 -9.04
N PHE A 681 -25.62 -42.96 -7.85
CA PHE A 681 -24.48 -42.81 -6.97
C PHE A 681 -24.86 -43.29 -5.57
N SER A 682 -23.88 -43.54 -4.72
CA SER A 682 -24.12 -43.98 -3.34
C SER A 682 -23.36 -43.13 -2.35
N ILE A 683 -23.84 -43.13 -1.10
CA ILE A 683 -23.11 -42.61 0.04
C ILE A 683 -22.89 -43.70 1.07
N VAL A 684 -21.75 -43.65 1.75
CA VAL A 684 -21.44 -44.46 2.92
C VAL A 684 -21.32 -43.52 4.10
N PHE A 685 -22.15 -43.72 5.13
CA PHE A 685 -22.09 -43.00 6.38
C PHE A 685 -21.45 -43.90 7.43
N LEU A 686 -20.41 -43.41 8.12
CA LEU A 686 -19.62 -44.17 9.07
C LEU A 686 -19.57 -43.47 10.41
N ASP A 687 -19.46 -44.25 11.47
CA ASP A 687 -19.25 -43.78 12.84
C ASP A 687 -18.17 -44.63 13.51
N VAL A 688 -17.24 -43.96 14.19
CA VAL A 688 -16.10 -44.59 14.87
C VAL A 688 -16.53 -45.23 16.18
N ASP A 689 -16.41 -46.56 16.25
CA ASP A 689 -16.81 -47.31 17.43
C ASP A 689 -15.88 -47.02 18.62
N GLU A 690 -16.46 -46.98 19.82
CA GLU A 690 -15.75 -46.84 21.10
C GLU A 690 -14.85 -45.59 21.27
N LEU A 691 -14.98 -44.54 20.44
CA LEU A 691 -14.18 -43.32 20.55
C LEU A 691 -14.23 -42.72 21.98
N LYS A 692 -15.42 -42.71 22.61
CA LYS A 692 -15.59 -42.24 23.98
C LYS A 692 -14.75 -43.05 24.98
N ARG A 693 -14.71 -44.37 24.85
CA ARG A 693 -13.90 -45.24 25.73
C ARG A 693 -12.41 -44.95 25.58
N ILE A 694 -11.95 -44.74 24.34
CA ILE A 694 -10.56 -44.36 24.06
C ILE A 694 -10.23 -42.99 24.69
N ASN A 695 -11.12 -42.00 24.53
CA ASN A 695 -10.96 -40.69 25.17
C ASN A 695 -10.92 -40.78 26.70
N ASP A 696 -11.83 -41.54 27.30
CA ASP A 696 -11.93 -41.69 28.75
C ASP A 696 -10.74 -42.47 29.34
N THR A 697 -10.14 -43.36 28.56
CA THR A 697 -9.03 -44.23 29.01
C THR A 697 -7.65 -43.61 28.75
N TYR A 698 -7.44 -43.00 27.58
CA TYR A 698 -6.13 -42.53 27.09
C TYR A 698 -6.05 -41.01 26.87
N GLY A 699 -7.16 -40.29 27.09
CA GLY A 699 -7.26 -38.84 26.92
C GLY A 699 -7.61 -38.41 25.50
N HIS A 700 -8.04 -37.16 25.35
CA HIS A 700 -8.51 -36.60 24.07
C HIS A 700 -7.45 -36.61 22.95
N LEU A 701 -6.15 -36.51 23.28
CA LEU A 701 -5.08 -36.60 22.28
C LEU A 701 -5.01 -37.98 21.61
N ALA A 702 -5.38 -39.04 22.33
CA ALA A 702 -5.47 -40.39 21.77
C ALA A 702 -6.71 -40.54 20.87
N GLY A 703 -7.83 -39.92 21.23
CA GLY A 703 -9.00 -39.82 20.34
C GLY A 703 -8.71 -39.03 19.08
N ASP A 704 -7.97 -37.93 19.17
CA ASP A 704 -7.51 -37.15 18.02
C ASP A 704 -6.61 -37.98 17.10
N ALA A 705 -5.69 -38.76 17.67
CA ALA A 705 -4.84 -39.68 16.91
C ALA A 705 -5.66 -40.79 16.22
N LEU A 706 -6.65 -41.35 16.90
CA LEU A 706 -7.59 -42.33 16.34
C LEU A 706 -8.35 -41.74 15.13
N LEU A 707 -8.90 -40.53 15.27
CA LEU A 707 -9.66 -39.87 14.20
C LEU A 707 -8.79 -39.55 12.98
N ARG A 708 -7.53 -39.13 13.17
CA ARG A 708 -6.57 -38.95 12.07
C ARG A 708 -6.28 -40.27 11.36
N GLU A 709 -6.10 -41.35 12.11
CA GLU A 709 -5.76 -42.64 11.53
C GLU A 709 -6.95 -43.26 10.76
N VAL A 710 -8.17 -43.12 11.28
CA VAL A 710 -9.40 -43.48 10.55
C VAL A 710 -9.49 -42.70 9.23
N SER A 711 -9.10 -41.43 9.23
CA SER A 711 -9.12 -40.59 8.03
C SER A 711 -8.11 -41.07 6.98
N ASN A 712 -6.90 -41.44 7.39
CA ASN A 712 -5.89 -42.05 6.51
C ASN A 712 -6.42 -43.36 5.91
N ALA A 713 -6.96 -44.24 6.76
CA ALA A 713 -7.51 -45.53 6.33
C ALA A 713 -8.66 -45.37 5.32
N LEU A 714 -9.51 -44.34 5.50
CA LEU A 714 -10.58 -44.02 4.55
C LEU A 714 -10.01 -43.58 3.20
N MET A 715 -9.03 -42.68 3.20
CA MET A 715 -8.39 -42.20 1.96
C MET A 715 -7.69 -43.32 1.18
N ASP A 716 -7.07 -44.27 1.88
CA ASP A 716 -6.42 -45.44 1.25
C ASP A 716 -7.43 -46.45 0.65
N ALA A 717 -8.67 -46.45 1.16
CA ALA A 717 -9.71 -47.41 0.75
C ALA A 717 -10.59 -46.93 -0.42
N VAL A 718 -10.54 -45.65 -0.77
CA VAL A 718 -11.39 -45.03 -1.80
C VAL A 718 -10.56 -44.59 -3.01
N ARG A 719 -11.23 -44.29 -4.13
CA ARG A 719 -10.56 -43.77 -5.35
C ARG A 719 -10.53 -42.24 -5.31
N GLY A 720 -9.63 -41.62 -6.08
CA GLY A 720 -9.44 -40.17 -6.07
C GLY A 720 -10.66 -39.32 -6.48
N GLU A 721 -11.66 -39.93 -7.12
CA GLU A 721 -12.94 -39.29 -7.48
C GLU A 721 -14.04 -39.40 -6.40
N ASP A 722 -13.82 -40.21 -5.36
CA ASP A 722 -14.73 -40.29 -4.22
C ASP A 722 -14.49 -39.09 -3.27
N VAL A 723 -15.56 -38.59 -2.65
CA VAL A 723 -15.45 -37.45 -1.71
C VAL A 723 -15.57 -37.97 -0.28
N VAL A 724 -14.48 -37.91 0.48
CA VAL A 724 -14.45 -38.26 1.91
C VAL A 724 -14.56 -36.99 2.75
N ALA A 725 -15.43 -36.99 3.74
CA ALA A 725 -15.61 -35.87 4.64
C ALA A 725 -15.81 -36.31 6.09
N ARG A 726 -15.38 -35.46 7.04
CA ARG A 726 -15.78 -35.57 8.44
C ARG A 726 -17.08 -34.81 8.64
N TYR A 727 -18.14 -35.54 8.97
CA TYR A 727 -19.50 -35.01 9.09
C TYR A 727 -19.81 -34.52 10.51
N GLY A 728 -19.27 -35.20 11.51
CA GLY A 728 -19.48 -34.94 12.93
C GLY A 728 -18.22 -35.19 13.78
N GLY A 729 -18.40 -35.36 15.08
CA GLY A 729 -17.27 -35.59 16.00
C GLY A 729 -16.55 -36.92 15.74
N ASP A 730 -17.33 -37.99 15.65
CA ASP A 730 -16.96 -39.39 15.36
C ASP A 730 -17.49 -39.89 14.01
N GLU A 731 -18.19 -39.03 13.28
CA GLU A 731 -18.91 -39.39 12.06
C GLU A 731 -18.18 -38.97 10.79
N PHE A 732 -18.11 -39.88 9.82
CA PHE A 732 -17.52 -39.67 8.50
C PHE A 732 -18.51 -40.05 7.41
N VAL A 733 -18.38 -39.41 6.25
CA VAL A 733 -19.21 -39.71 5.08
C VAL A 733 -18.35 -39.82 3.84
N VAL A 734 -18.70 -40.75 2.96
CA VAL A 734 -18.06 -40.96 1.67
C VAL A 734 -19.12 -40.88 0.59
N LEU A 735 -18.95 -39.96 -0.36
CA LEU A 735 -19.74 -39.90 -1.59
C LEU A 735 -19.02 -40.73 -2.66
N LEU A 736 -19.76 -41.64 -3.30
CA LEU A 736 -19.29 -42.53 -4.35
C LEU A 736 -20.03 -42.20 -5.66
N PRO A 737 -19.51 -41.26 -6.48
CA PRO A 737 -20.12 -40.88 -7.75
C PRO A 737 -20.26 -42.08 -8.69
N ALA A 738 -21.32 -42.12 -9.50
CA ALA A 738 -21.56 -43.18 -10.50
C ALA A 738 -21.45 -44.63 -9.94
N THR A 739 -21.73 -44.82 -8.65
CA THR A 739 -21.60 -46.11 -7.95
C THR A 739 -22.97 -46.63 -7.52
N PRO A 740 -23.50 -47.69 -8.15
CA PRO A 740 -24.77 -48.31 -7.77
C PRO A 740 -24.62 -49.14 -6.48
N ALA A 741 -25.76 -49.51 -5.88
CA ALA A 741 -25.82 -50.17 -4.56
C ALA A 741 -24.96 -51.44 -4.43
N SER A 742 -24.89 -52.26 -5.49
CA SER A 742 -24.09 -53.50 -5.50
C SER A 742 -22.60 -53.22 -5.37
N ALA A 743 -22.09 -52.20 -6.06
CA ALA A 743 -20.69 -51.78 -6.00
C ALA A 743 -20.39 -51.01 -4.71
N ALA A 744 -21.34 -50.21 -4.21
CA ALA A 744 -21.19 -49.46 -2.96
C ALA A 744 -20.95 -50.39 -1.76
N THR A 745 -21.60 -51.56 -1.74
CA THR A 745 -21.38 -52.58 -0.70
C THR A 745 -19.94 -53.10 -0.71
N SER A 746 -19.35 -53.31 -1.90
CA SER A 746 -17.95 -53.74 -2.02
C SER A 746 -16.98 -52.66 -1.55
N VAL A 747 -17.27 -51.38 -1.83
CA VAL A 747 -16.47 -50.26 -1.32
C VAL A 747 -16.58 -50.15 0.21
N ALA A 748 -17.78 -50.30 0.77
CA ALA A 748 -17.99 -50.31 2.21
C ALA A 748 -17.21 -51.44 2.90
N GLN A 749 -17.21 -52.66 2.33
CA GLN A 749 -16.39 -53.76 2.85
C GLN A 749 -14.89 -53.46 2.76
N ARG A 750 -14.43 -52.86 1.65
CA ARG A 750 -13.03 -52.47 1.50
C ARG A 750 -12.61 -51.41 2.53
N ILE A 751 -13.51 -50.49 2.88
CA ILE A 751 -13.30 -49.51 3.95
C ILE A 751 -13.14 -50.21 5.30
N LEU A 752 -14.02 -51.16 5.65
CA LEU A 752 -13.91 -51.96 6.88
C LEU A 752 -12.57 -52.71 6.95
N ASP A 753 -12.20 -53.40 5.87
CA ASP A 753 -10.95 -54.16 5.80
C ASP A 753 -9.71 -53.25 5.80
N GLY A 754 -9.83 -52.04 5.24
CA GLY A 754 -8.83 -50.98 5.33
C GLY A 754 -8.62 -50.59 6.78
N ILE A 755 -9.66 -50.10 7.45
CA ILE A 755 -9.62 -49.62 8.83
C ILE A 755 -9.10 -50.70 9.80
N ALA A 756 -9.52 -51.96 9.63
CA ALA A 756 -9.07 -53.07 10.49
C ALA A 756 -7.54 -53.30 10.45
N ARG A 757 -6.86 -52.89 9.38
CA ARG A 757 -5.41 -53.04 9.19
C ARG A 757 -4.61 -51.88 9.77
N HIS A 758 -5.23 -50.74 10.04
CA HIS A 758 -4.56 -49.56 10.58
C HIS A 758 -4.41 -49.63 12.09
N ARG A 759 -3.38 -48.93 12.59
CA ARG A 759 -3.04 -48.83 14.02
C ARG A 759 -2.65 -47.40 14.33
N PHE A 760 -3.00 -46.94 15.53
CA PHE A 760 -2.73 -45.57 15.98
C PHE A 760 -2.00 -45.56 17.31
N MET A 761 -1.28 -44.47 17.57
CA MET A 761 -0.55 -44.27 18.83
C MET A 761 -1.45 -43.61 19.88
N ALA A 762 -1.59 -44.24 21.04
CA ALA A 762 -2.17 -43.68 22.25
C ALA A 762 -1.06 -43.48 23.29
N GLY A 763 -0.46 -42.28 23.31
CA GLY A 763 0.72 -42.00 24.13
C GLY A 763 1.94 -42.80 23.65
N ARG A 764 2.33 -43.85 24.38
CA ARG A 764 3.44 -44.77 24.01
C ARG A 764 2.98 -46.15 23.54
N GLU A 765 1.67 -46.39 23.51
CA GLU A 765 1.08 -47.67 23.11
C GLU A 765 0.59 -47.60 21.67
N LEU A 766 0.84 -48.67 20.90
CA LEU A 766 0.31 -48.83 19.55
C LEU A 766 -0.96 -49.69 19.63
N LEU A 767 -2.11 -49.08 19.35
CA LEU A 767 -3.42 -49.72 19.47
C LEU A 767 -4.02 -49.98 18.08
N GLN A 768 -4.87 -51.01 17.99
CA GLN A 768 -5.70 -51.24 16.80
C GLN A 768 -6.93 -50.34 16.85
N ILE A 769 -7.41 -49.90 15.68
CA ILE A 769 -8.68 -49.17 15.59
C ILE A 769 -9.82 -50.11 16.05
N PRO A 770 -10.70 -49.69 16.99
CA PRO A 770 -11.76 -50.54 17.55
C PRO A 770 -12.73 -51.11 16.51
N GLY A 771 -12.91 -50.39 15.40
CA GLY A 771 -13.88 -50.71 14.34
C GLY A 771 -14.61 -49.45 13.91
N VAL A 772 -15.41 -49.58 12.85
CA VAL A 772 -16.40 -48.58 12.48
C VAL A 772 -17.71 -49.27 12.15
N SER A 773 -18.80 -48.62 12.53
CA SER A 773 -20.13 -48.98 12.04
C SER A 773 -20.40 -48.19 10.77
N LEU A 774 -21.05 -48.79 9.77
CA LEU A 774 -21.40 -48.10 8.51
C LEU A 774 -22.84 -48.35 8.05
N GLY A 775 -23.38 -47.37 7.32
CA GLY A 775 -24.65 -47.44 6.62
C GLY A 775 -24.49 -46.95 5.18
N VAL A 776 -25.23 -47.54 4.25
CA VAL A 776 -25.15 -47.20 2.81
C VAL A 776 -26.52 -46.76 2.33
N ALA A 777 -26.56 -45.70 1.51
CA ALA A 777 -27.74 -45.28 0.76
C ALA A 777 -27.38 -45.00 -0.70
N THR A 778 -28.29 -45.30 -1.62
CA THR A 778 -28.10 -45.17 -3.06
C THR A 778 -29.19 -44.30 -3.69
N PHE A 779 -28.78 -43.30 -4.47
CA PHE A 779 -29.68 -42.48 -5.28
C PHE A 779 -30.10 -43.20 -6.56
N PRO A 780 -31.37 -43.08 -7.01
CA PRO A 780 -32.50 -42.43 -6.34
C PRO A 780 -33.31 -43.38 -5.43
N ARG A 781 -32.88 -44.65 -5.28
CA ARG A 781 -33.64 -45.71 -4.60
C ARG A 781 -33.96 -45.38 -3.14
N ASP A 782 -32.97 -44.87 -2.43
CA ASP A 782 -33.01 -44.68 -0.98
C ASP A 782 -33.26 -43.22 -0.57
N GLY A 783 -33.43 -42.32 -1.55
CA GLY A 783 -33.70 -40.90 -1.38
C GLY A 783 -33.52 -40.11 -2.67
N ALA A 784 -34.34 -39.09 -2.89
CA ALA A 784 -34.28 -38.19 -4.05
C ALA A 784 -33.54 -36.88 -3.76
N THR A 785 -33.31 -36.56 -2.48
CA THR A 785 -32.58 -35.37 -2.01
C THR A 785 -31.36 -35.76 -1.18
N ALA A 786 -30.43 -34.83 -1.00
CA ALA A 786 -29.26 -35.05 -0.16
C ALA A 786 -29.65 -35.38 1.29
N GLU A 787 -30.66 -34.69 1.81
CA GLU A 787 -31.19 -34.88 3.16
C GLU A 787 -31.81 -36.27 3.34
N GLU A 788 -32.60 -36.74 2.36
CA GLU A 788 -33.20 -38.08 2.39
C GLU A 788 -32.14 -39.19 2.32
N LEU A 789 -31.14 -39.03 1.45
CA LEU A 789 -30.03 -39.99 1.33
C LEU A 789 -29.25 -40.09 2.63
N LEU A 790 -28.90 -38.95 3.24
CA LEU A 790 -28.19 -38.92 4.52
C LEU A 790 -29.01 -39.56 5.64
N ALA A 791 -30.30 -39.24 5.73
CA ALA A 791 -31.20 -39.86 6.71
C ALA A 791 -31.33 -41.38 6.52
N SER A 792 -31.36 -41.85 5.27
CA SER A 792 -31.44 -43.27 4.94
C SER A 792 -30.15 -44.04 5.26
N ALA A 793 -29.00 -43.43 4.99
CA ALA A 793 -27.69 -43.98 5.34
C ALA A 793 -27.51 -44.06 6.86
N ASP A 794 -27.87 -43.00 7.60
CA ASP A 794 -27.83 -42.95 9.06
C ASP A 794 -28.79 -43.98 9.70
N ALA A 795 -30.02 -44.12 9.18
CA ALA A 795 -30.95 -45.14 9.63
C ALA A 795 -30.41 -46.58 9.41
N THR A 796 -29.62 -46.79 8.36
CA THR A 796 -28.97 -48.08 8.08
C THR A 796 -27.79 -48.32 9.03
N LEU A 797 -26.96 -47.30 9.25
CA LEU A 797 -25.89 -47.32 10.25
C LEU A 797 -26.42 -47.70 11.64
N TYR A 798 -27.50 -47.04 12.09
CA TYR A 798 -28.10 -47.30 13.41
C TYR A 798 -28.65 -48.72 13.54
N ARG A 799 -29.17 -49.31 12.46
CA ARG A 799 -29.62 -50.71 12.45
C ARG A 799 -28.46 -51.69 12.60
N GLU A 800 -27.31 -51.41 11.98
CA GLU A 800 -26.12 -52.25 12.11
C GLU A 800 -25.50 -52.16 13.51
N LYS A 801 -25.42 -50.95 14.09
CA LYS A 801 -25.00 -50.75 15.50
C LYS A 801 -25.83 -51.59 16.49
N ARG A 802 -27.15 -51.70 16.26
CA ARG A 802 -28.07 -52.50 17.09
C ARG A 802 -27.93 -54.01 16.94
N LYS A 803 -27.35 -54.50 15.85
CA LYS A 803 -27.08 -55.94 15.64
C LYS A 803 -25.74 -56.37 16.22
N ALA A 804 -24.79 -55.43 16.32
CA ALA A 804 -23.43 -55.64 16.84
C ALA A 804 -23.33 -55.44 18.37
N SER A 805 -24.30 -54.74 18.97
CA SER A 805 -24.51 -54.64 20.44
C SER A 805 -25.30 -55.83 20.96
#